data_AF-A0A1C3EH95-F1
#
_entry.id   AF-A0A1C3EH95-F1
#
_cell.length_a   1.000
_cell.length_b   1.000
_cell.length_c   1.000
_cell.angle_alpha   90.00
_cell.angle_beta   90.00
_cell.angle_gamma   90.00
#
_symmetry.space_group_name_H-M   'P 1'
#
loop_
_entity.id
_entity.type
_entity.pdbx_description
1 polymer ?
#
loop_
_entity_poly.entity_id
_entity_poly.type
_entity_poly.pdbx_seq_one_letter_code
_entity_poly.pdbx_strand_id
1 'polypeptide(L)'
;MKPRSTLHRWFFVMVVAASGFTLSDALFAQEVTPVTKAPLSETAQPSGNQPPGNQNPPNGNTATDEAAEEVEKLPTLSTLALPDAKTLLKGRPVDWIILKTDEVIVVEPLDPRPGALEKQINDQLEAMRKPLPPQKNAMELEQARRRELGTLKITLADPEDPQPEYRIDLKLIREVLYHEDLLLRRVDELLKSGQTDVAYELLSEICEIAPGWRGTRERQIDLLRTEARLAIKAGNSSRARIRLLKLLELNAANRDDIADLVMLTREEIEAAVADGKLRLAREILQSLPSSIRQSPAGESLSRLLPSSPRPTSTIPGEASQWEPWQKLINWRQTTTDLPLLRKLWRDQSQGNALLRIVRTNDGRKDLLELTEVRLFQQVPLAFIDTKRPVPSSTTHNATWSSPILQSWEPTDLGRQERLTLNRFAIEAGWNADRLAQWLGQSTADSSTLLSQYIDGYKVLNATELVIDLRSSPRAFEAIFSDAPHLNSTPHGLPDDQFQNQLASWQKIQYEPVSAPQQNLSEEKRSSPQVVILQRNRARPAIRSATTSSIYWIHQTRLDSEAEGVRELLQGEADFFPVIDPQDTVRFQKDSRFFTIPYATPSMITLRFSPRSPLGQCEPLRQAINLCLDRKKMAEVVAGTDGKNFVQPAAQFFGQSAARSNSLLGEQLSEFDPLTAATFLQLAKEKCPEFNRPLRFERPASDVFRRCHEMLTNTLNRLGIATEIVPEDSGLADLRWERQVISNPLDNWINLIRPDAPQHSNTRSPWNLIHSTTENGKIDASSFAEWNFAGSNFRYLAAELQRTTNPETATRQALKLEYDLRLSAWALPVLRITDHAVCSRKLSRLPAELSTPFDGIEQWLMNLEEESR
;
A
#
# COMPACT_ATOMS: atom_id res chain seq x y z
N MET A 1 43.83 -67.84 7.23
CA MET A 1 45.17 -67.53 6.67
C MET A 1 45.34 -66.01 6.59
N LYS A 2 46.59 -65.51 6.48
CA LYS A 2 46.96 -64.08 6.56
C LYS A 2 46.70 -63.27 5.25
N PRO A 3 46.74 -61.92 5.29
CA PRO A 3 46.29 -61.03 4.20
C PRO A 3 47.45 -60.38 3.39
N ARG A 4 47.09 -59.55 2.40
CA ARG A 4 47.86 -58.43 1.81
C ARG A 4 46.85 -57.31 1.47
N SER A 5 46.96 -56.02 1.80
CA SER A 5 48.05 -55.08 2.14
C SER A 5 48.95 -54.61 0.99
N THR A 6 48.83 -53.33 0.65
CA THR A 6 49.95 -52.41 0.37
C THR A 6 49.47 -50.95 0.50
N LEU A 7 50.30 -50.14 1.16
CA LEU A 7 50.07 -48.74 1.53
C LEU A 7 51.45 -48.09 1.49
N HIS A 8 51.64 -46.97 0.78
CA HIS A 8 52.82 -46.06 0.76
C HIS A 8 52.57 -45.04 -0.38
N ARG A 9 52.94 -43.75 -0.42
CA ARG A 9 53.68 -42.79 0.45
C ARG A 9 53.20 -41.36 0.06
N TRP A 10 53.51 -40.22 0.72
CA TRP A 10 54.42 -39.94 1.84
C TRP A 10 53.87 -38.82 2.76
N PHE A 11 54.71 -37.90 3.24
CA PHE A 11 54.43 -36.71 4.06
C PHE A 11 55.47 -35.61 3.72
N PHE A 12 55.13 -34.32 3.77
CA PHE A 12 56.08 -33.24 4.09
C PHE A 12 55.34 -32.03 4.68
N VAL A 13 55.99 -31.28 5.57
CA VAL A 13 55.33 -30.49 6.63
C VAL A 13 56.15 -29.23 7.00
N MET A 14 55.48 -28.07 7.12
CA MET A 14 55.89 -26.83 7.86
C MET A 14 57.13 -26.06 7.29
N VAL A 15 57.40 -24.76 7.55
CA VAL A 15 56.81 -23.77 8.50
C VAL A 15 57.04 -22.30 8.06
N VAL A 16 56.08 -21.41 8.38
CA VAL A 16 56.14 -19.97 8.80
C VAL A 16 57.18 -18.97 8.22
N ALA A 17 56.69 -17.79 7.76
CA ALA A 17 57.15 -16.45 8.19
C ALA A 17 56.14 -15.35 7.80
N ALA A 18 56.14 -14.20 8.51
CA ALA A 18 55.11 -13.16 8.40
C ALA A 18 55.64 -11.79 7.91
N SER A 19 54.84 -11.10 7.09
CA SER A 19 54.88 -9.67 6.72
C SER A 19 53.84 -9.47 5.60
N GLY A 20 53.14 -8.35 5.41
CA GLY A 20 53.04 -7.07 6.11
C GLY A 20 52.02 -6.19 5.36
N PHE A 21 51.52 -5.11 5.99
CA PHE A 21 50.55 -4.19 5.37
C PHE A 21 51.06 -3.56 4.06
N THR A 22 50.22 -3.49 3.03
CA THR A 22 50.07 -2.29 2.16
C THR A 22 48.66 -2.24 1.56
N LEU A 23 48.06 -1.05 1.53
CA LEU A 23 46.89 -0.77 0.71
C LEU A 23 47.31 -0.64 -0.76
N SER A 24 46.39 -0.95 -1.68
CA SER A 24 46.34 -0.22 -2.95
C SER A 24 44.90 -0.21 -3.50
N ASP A 25 44.33 0.99 -3.58
CA ASP A 25 43.20 1.29 -4.45
C ASP A 25 43.67 1.26 -5.90
N ALA A 26 43.00 0.51 -6.77
CA ALA A 26 42.83 0.78 -8.19
C ALA A 26 42.01 -0.34 -8.84
N LEU A 27 40.84 -0.01 -9.39
CA LEU A 27 40.22 -0.60 -10.60
C LEU A 27 38.72 -0.25 -10.63
N PHE A 28 38.38 0.96 -11.09
CA PHE A 28 37.13 1.27 -11.81
C PHE A 28 37.22 2.70 -12.38
N ALA A 29 37.98 2.84 -13.47
CA ALA A 29 37.88 3.99 -14.35
C ALA A 29 37.29 3.48 -15.67
N GLN A 30 36.03 3.84 -15.94
CA GLN A 30 35.37 3.49 -17.20
C GLN A 30 35.42 4.71 -18.12
N GLU A 31 35.96 4.51 -19.32
CA GLU A 31 36.27 5.59 -20.26
C GLU A 31 35.00 6.24 -20.82
N VAL A 32 34.90 7.57 -20.71
CA VAL A 32 33.87 8.36 -21.40
C VAL A 32 34.39 8.74 -22.78
N THR A 33 33.89 8.07 -23.82
CA THR A 33 34.17 8.43 -25.21
C THR A 33 33.39 9.69 -25.62
N PRO A 34 34.03 10.75 -26.16
CA PRO A 34 33.34 11.93 -26.64
C PRO A 34 32.71 11.68 -28.02
N VAL A 35 31.43 12.04 -28.18
CA VAL A 35 30.73 11.94 -29.48
C VAL A 35 31.15 13.10 -30.39
N THR A 36 31.61 12.74 -31.58
CA THR A 36 32.16 13.63 -32.61
C THR A 36 31.07 14.45 -33.31
N LYS A 37 31.33 15.76 -33.52
CA LYS A 37 30.52 16.63 -34.40
C LYS A 37 30.83 16.35 -35.88
N ALA A 38 29.80 16.31 -36.72
CA ALA A 38 29.88 16.32 -38.18
C ALA A 38 28.74 17.19 -38.76
N PRO A 39 28.85 17.70 -40.00
CA PRO A 39 28.42 19.09 -40.26
C PRO A 39 27.13 19.28 -41.07
N LEU A 40 26.72 20.55 -41.16
CA LEU A 40 25.65 21.08 -42.01
C LEU A 40 25.82 20.68 -43.49
N SER A 41 24.70 20.61 -44.20
CA SER A 41 24.65 20.60 -45.67
C SER A 41 23.56 21.55 -46.15
N GLU A 42 23.91 22.37 -47.14
CA GLU A 42 23.03 23.37 -47.76
C GLU A 42 21.97 22.70 -48.65
N THR A 43 20.82 23.34 -48.84
CA THR A 43 20.04 23.12 -50.08
C THR A 43 19.20 24.35 -50.48
N ALA A 44 19.70 25.04 -51.51
CA ALA A 44 19.01 25.81 -52.55
C ALA A 44 17.61 26.43 -52.30
N GLN A 45 17.56 27.76 -52.42
CA GLN A 45 16.42 28.47 -53.02
C GLN A 45 16.35 28.22 -54.55
N PRO A 46 15.19 28.45 -55.17
CA PRO A 46 15.12 28.99 -56.52
C PRO A 46 14.55 30.43 -56.53
N SER A 47 15.13 31.28 -57.38
CA SER A 47 14.75 32.67 -57.58
C SER A 47 13.63 32.84 -58.61
N GLY A 48 12.87 33.95 -58.53
CA GLY A 48 11.84 34.35 -59.49
C GLY A 48 11.90 35.86 -59.77
N ASN A 49 11.93 36.24 -61.06
CA ASN A 49 12.38 37.57 -61.50
C ASN A 49 11.30 38.69 -61.51
N GLN A 50 11.84 39.92 -61.40
CA GLN A 50 11.37 41.26 -61.85
C GLN A 50 10.72 41.28 -63.27
N PRO A 51 10.08 42.39 -63.79
CA PRO A 51 10.54 43.79 -63.68
C PRO A 51 9.42 44.89 -63.74
N PRO A 52 9.59 46.16 -64.25
CA PRO A 52 9.43 47.34 -63.39
C PRO A 52 8.46 48.43 -63.91
N GLY A 53 8.21 49.47 -63.10
CA GLY A 53 7.45 50.68 -63.50
C GLY A 53 8.06 51.94 -62.89
N ASN A 54 8.58 52.84 -63.73
CA ASN A 54 9.39 54.00 -63.35
C ASN A 54 8.69 55.31 -63.73
N GLN A 55 8.51 56.26 -62.78
CA GLN A 55 8.52 57.70 -63.06
C GLN A 55 8.51 58.59 -61.80
N ASN A 56 9.36 59.62 -61.85
CA ASN A 56 9.63 60.73 -60.91
C ASN A 56 9.83 61.99 -61.79
N PRO A 57 10.06 63.23 -61.27
CA PRO A 57 9.70 63.86 -59.99
C PRO A 57 8.68 65.00 -60.34
N PRO A 58 8.77 66.33 -60.02
CA PRO A 58 9.49 67.12 -58.99
C PRO A 58 8.62 68.20 -58.28
N ASN A 59 9.30 69.15 -57.61
CA ASN A 59 8.88 70.41 -56.97
C ASN A 59 8.10 70.30 -55.63
N GLY A 60 8.57 70.91 -54.53
CA GLY A 60 9.85 71.61 -54.32
C GLY A 60 9.87 72.45 -53.04
N ASN A 61 11.08 72.64 -52.48
CA ASN A 61 11.41 73.47 -51.29
C ASN A 61 10.81 72.96 -49.94
N THR A 62 11.45 73.12 -48.77
CA THR A 62 12.63 73.93 -48.40
C THR A 62 13.40 73.23 -47.27
N ALA A 63 14.70 73.52 -47.11
CA ALA A 63 15.50 73.01 -45.99
C ALA A 63 15.14 73.69 -44.65
N THR A 64 15.37 73.01 -43.52
CA THR A 64 16.21 73.43 -42.37
C THR A 64 16.39 72.23 -41.44
N ASP A 65 17.58 72.03 -40.89
CA ASP A 65 17.86 70.99 -39.88
C ASP A 65 17.12 71.25 -38.56
N GLU A 66 16.50 70.24 -37.97
CA GLU A 66 16.59 69.97 -36.53
C GLU A 66 16.14 68.54 -36.23
N ALA A 67 17.06 67.73 -35.68
CA ALA A 67 16.78 66.35 -35.30
C ALA A 67 15.96 66.33 -33.99
N ALA A 68 14.67 66.03 -34.12
CA ALA A 68 13.81 65.70 -32.99
C ALA A 68 13.53 64.19 -33.00
N GLU A 69 13.70 63.55 -31.85
CA GLU A 69 13.59 62.11 -31.65
C GLU A 69 12.20 61.59 -32.11
N GLU A 70 12.18 60.67 -33.09
CA GLU A 70 11.01 59.82 -33.30
C GLU A 70 10.88 58.87 -32.11
N VAL A 71 10.16 59.31 -31.09
CA VAL A 71 9.80 58.48 -29.93
C VAL A 71 8.97 57.31 -30.44
N GLU A 72 9.57 56.12 -30.49
CA GLU A 72 8.87 54.87 -30.80
C GLU A 72 7.68 54.70 -29.85
N LYS A 73 6.47 54.80 -30.40
CA LYS A 73 5.24 54.67 -29.63
C LYS A 73 5.02 53.21 -29.27
N LEU A 74 4.73 52.95 -28.01
CA LEU A 74 4.44 51.60 -27.51
C LEU A 74 3.25 50.98 -28.28
N PRO A 75 3.26 49.65 -28.49
CA PRO A 75 2.18 48.97 -29.17
C PRO A 75 0.89 49.08 -28.37
N THR A 76 -0.22 49.37 -29.06
CA THR A 76 -1.55 49.41 -28.43
C THR A 76 -2.17 48.02 -28.36
N LEU A 77 -3.03 47.79 -27.36
CA LEU A 77 -3.66 46.48 -27.13
C LEU A 77 -4.44 45.93 -28.35
N SER A 78 -4.93 46.81 -29.23
CA SER A 78 -5.64 46.44 -30.45
C SER A 78 -4.74 46.14 -31.66
N THR A 79 -3.47 46.53 -31.62
CA THR A 79 -2.49 46.27 -32.68
C THR A 79 -1.56 45.10 -32.35
N LEU A 80 -1.39 44.78 -31.07
CA LEU A 80 -0.59 43.65 -30.60
C LEU A 80 -1.34 42.32 -30.77
N ALA A 81 -0.85 41.44 -31.65
CA ALA A 81 -1.39 40.09 -31.81
C ALA A 81 -1.13 39.22 -30.57
N LEU A 82 -2.08 38.37 -30.20
CA LEU A 82 -1.87 37.39 -29.14
C LEU A 82 -0.76 36.39 -29.54
N PRO A 83 0.16 36.02 -28.63
CA PRO A 83 1.23 35.09 -28.95
C PRO A 83 0.69 33.72 -29.37
N ASP A 84 1.39 33.03 -30.27
CA ASP A 84 0.96 31.72 -30.72
C ASP A 84 1.07 30.66 -29.61
N ALA A 85 0.22 29.62 -29.67
CA ALA A 85 0.14 28.56 -28.67
C ALA A 85 1.50 27.86 -28.46
N LYS A 86 2.28 27.65 -29.52
CA LYS A 86 3.62 27.07 -29.43
C LYS A 86 4.61 27.97 -28.68
N THR A 87 4.46 29.29 -28.83
CA THR A 87 5.29 30.28 -28.12
C THR A 87 4.88 30.37 -26.65
N LEU A 88 3.58 30.27 -26.34
CA LEU A 88 3.13 30.28 -24.95
C LEU A 88 3.55 29.00 -24.19
N LEU A 89 3.44 27.81 -24.80
CA LEU A 89 3.80 26.53 -24.17
C LEU A 89 5.31 26.27 -24.05
N LYS A 90 6.16 26.92 -24.86
CA LYS A 90 7.61 26.63 -24.92
C LYS A 90 8.51 27.86 -24.70
N GLY A 91 7.94 29.05 -24.73
CA GLY A 91 8.64 30.29 -24.45
C GLY A 91 8.86 30.51 -22.96
N ARG A 92 9.52 31.61 -22.62
CA ARG A 92 9.49 32.11 -21.24
C ARG A 92 8.08 32.66 -20.95
N PRO A 93 7.52 32.43 -19.75
CA PRO A 93 6.29 33.10 -19.35
C PRO A 93 6.52 34.62 -19.35
N VAL A 94 5.52 35.38 -19.80
CA VAL A 94 5.55 36.84 -19.90
C VAL A 94 4.20 37.41 -19.53
N ASP A 95 4.21 38.55 -18.83
CA ASP A 95 3.01 39.29 -18.45
C ASP A 95 2.89 40.56 -19.29
N TRP A 96 1.67 41.04 -19.52
CA TRP A 96 1.37 42.29 -20.22
C TRP A 96 0.80 43.31 -19.24
N ILE A 97 1.54 44.40 -19.02
CA ILE A 97 1.05 45.56 -18.27
C ILE A 97 0.38 46.50 -19.27
N ILE A 98 -0.93 46.73 -19.09
CA ILE A 98 -1.69 47.64 -19.94
C ILE A 98 -1.82 48.98 -19.23
N LEU A 99 -1.35 50.03 -19.87
CA LEU A 99 -1.43 51.40 -19.38
C LEU A 99 -2.81 52.01 -19.66
N LYS A 100 -3.12 53.11 -18.96
CA LYS A 100 -4.36 53.90 -19.19
C LYS A 100 -4.41 54.58 -20.58
N THR A 101 -3.30 54.59 -21.30
CA THR A 101 -3.14 55.04 -22.68
C THR A 101 -3.44 53.96 -23.72
N ASP A 102 -3.89 52.76 -23.30
CA ASP A 102 -4.05 51.54 -24.12
C ASP A 102 -2.73 50.95 -24.68
N GLU A 103 -1.59 51.51 -24.29
CA GLU A 103 -0.25 51.01 -24.57
C GLU A 103 0.08 49.78 -23.70
N VAL A 104 0.82 48.83 -24.27
CA VAL A 104 1.17 47.55 -23.63
C VAL A 104 2.69 47.45 -23.44
N ILE A 105 3.10 47.09 -22.22
CA ILE A 105 4.49 46.77 -21.88
C ILE A 105 4.57 45.27 -21.57
N VAL A 106 5.48 44.56 -22.26
CA VAL A 106 5.74 43.14 -22.05
C VAL A 106 6.87 42.98 -21.03
N VAL A 107 6.61 42.28 -19.93
CA VAL A 107 7.50 42.17 -18.78
C VAL A 107 7.77 40.71 -18.40
N GLU A 108 8.87 40.49 -17.69
CA GLU A 108 9.05 39.25 -16.92
C GLU A 108 7.92 39.13 -15.89
N PRO A 109 7.43 37.91 -15.63
CA PRO A 109 6.09 37.73 -15.06
C PRO A 109 6.09 37.93 -13.53
N LEU A 110 5.11 38.69 -13.06
CA LEU A 110 5.12 39.41 -11.79
C LEU A 110 4.70 38.52 -10.61
N ASP A 111 5.16 38.86 -9.39
CA ASP A 111 4.78 38.15 -8.16
C ASP A 111 4.06 39.07 -7.15
N PRO A 112 3.03 38.58 -6.42
CA PRO A 112 2.40 37.25 -6.53
C PRO A 112 1.34 37.17 -7.65
N ARG A 113 1.01 35.94 -8.05
CA ARG A 113 -0.03 35.64 -9.05
C ARG A 113 -1.22 34.86 -8.46
N PRO A 114 -2.47 35.21 -8.82
CA PRO A 114 -2.88 36.51 -9.34
C PRO A 114 -2.79 37.59 -8.25
N GLY A 115 -2.81 38.87 -8.65
CA GLY A 115 -3.08 39.97 -7.73
C GLY A 115 -1.87 40.80 -7.28
N ALA A 116 -0.75 40.81 -8.02
CA ALA A 116 0.41 41.66 -7.74
C ALA A 116 0.04 43.14 -7.49
N LEU A 117 -0.85 43.68 -8.34
CA LEU A 117 -1.34 45.07 -8.23
C LEU A 117 -2.23 45.29 -6.99
N GLU A 118 -3.14 44.37 -6.70
CA GLU A 118 -4.01 44.43 -5.51
C GLU A 118 -3.21 44.32 -4.21
N LYS A 119 -2.21 43.43 -4.18
CA LYS A 119 -1.29 43.32 -3.05
C LYS A 119 -0.48 44.59 -2.86
N GLN A 120 0.09 45.19 -3.91
CA GLN A 120 0.82 46.46 -3.77
C GLN A 120 -0.07 47.60 -3.27
N ILE A 121 -1.32 47.68 -3.70
CA ILE A 121 -2.30 48.65 -3.16
C ILE A 121 -2.56 48.39 -1.66
N ASN A 122 -2.75 47.13 -1.26
CA ASN A 122 -2.94 46.76 0.15
C ASN A 122 -1.69 47.03 1.00
N ASP A 123 -0.50 46.70 0.51
CA ASP A 123 0.79 46.99 1.16
C ASP A 123 1.00 48.51 1.31
N GLN A 124 0.62 49.31 0.30
CA GLN A 124 0.62 50.77 0.38
C GLN A 124 -0.34 51.30 1.46
N LEU A 125 -1.57 50.77 1.54
CA LEU A 125 -2.56 51.13 2.55
C LEU A 125 -2.12 50.72 3.97
N GLU A 126 -1.55 49.53 4.15
CA GLU A 126 -0.99 49.08 5.43
C GLU A 126 0.21 49.90 5.87
N ALA A 127 1.12 50.21 4.93
CA ALA A 127 2.30 51.01 5.20
C ALA A 127 1.93 52.44 5.61
N MET A 128 0.86 53.01 5.03
CA MET A 128 0.29 54.29 5.47
C MET A 128 -0.39 54.22 6.86
N ARG A 129 -0.91 53.06 7.27
CA ARG A 129 -1.52 52.88 8.61
C ARG A 129 -0.49 52.71 9.73
N LYS A 130 0.71 52.23 9.42
CA LYS A 130 1.80 51.99 10.40
C LYS A 130 2.65 53.26 10.60
N PRO A 131 2.52 53.99 11.73
CA PRO A 131 3.31 55.20 11.97
C PRO A 131 4.80 54.87 12.05
N LEU A 132 5.65 55.73 11.49
CA LEU A 132 7.09 55.56 11.56
C LEU A 132 7.62 55.89 12.97
N PRO A 133 8.67 55.21 13.46
CA PRO A 133 9.33 55.57 14.71
C PRO A 133 9.93 56.99 14.61
N PRO A 134 9.96 57.77 15.72
CA PRO A 134 10.41 59.16 15.69
C PRO A 134 11.92 59.24 15.41
N GLN A 135 12.26 59.59 14.16
CA GLN A 135 13.62 59.86 13.70
C GLN A 135 13.75 61.33 13.26
N LYS A 136 14.96 61.90 13.34
CA LYS A 136 15.19 63.33 13.02
C LYS A 136 14.88 63.72 11.57
N ASN A 137 14.82 62.76 10.65
CA ASN A 137 14.48 62.97 9.23
C ASN A 137 13.14 62.29 8.84
N ALA A 138 12.21 62.11 9.79
CA ALA A 138 10.97 61.35 9.57
C ALA A 138 10.15 61.82 8.34
N MET A 139 10.09 63.13 8.07
CA MET A 139 9.33 63.70 6.96
C MET A 139 9.90 63.34 5.58
N GLU A 140 11.22 63.36 5.41
CA GLU A 140 11.87 62.95 4.15
C GLU A 140 11.76 61.44 3.93
N LEU A 141 11.95 60.66 4.99
CA LEU A 141 11.86 59.20 4.95
C LEU A 141 10.42 58.73 4.66
N GLU A 142 9.41 59.45 5.16
CA GLU A 142 8.02 59.20 4.81
C GLU A 142 7.70 59.57 3.36
N GLN A 143 8.24 60.67 2.83
CA GLN A 143 8.09 61.02 1.41
C GLN A 143 8.76 60.00 0.48
N ALA A 144 9.97 59.52 0.82
CA ALA A 144 10.66 58.47 0.08
C ALA A 144 9.84 57.17 0.10
N ARG A 145 9.38 56.73 1.28
CA ARG A 145 8.51 55.56 1.46
C ARG A 145 7.22 55.65 0.64
N ARG A 146 6.57 56.82 0.61
CA ARG A 146 5.36 57.06 -0.21
C ARG A 146 5.62 57.00 -1.72
N ARG A 147 6.82 57.36 -2.19
CA ARG A 147 7.23 57.22 -3.60
C ARG A 147 7.48 55.76 -3.95
N GLU A 148 8.25 55.03 -3.13
CA GLU A 148 8.55 53.61 -3.39
C GLU A 148 7.29 52.73 -3.39
N LEU A 149 6.36 52.96 -2.46
CA LEU A 149 5.06 52.27 -2.42
C LEU A 149 4.09 52.71 -3.53
N GLY A 150 4.40 53.77 -4.28
CA GLY A 150 3.62 54.24 -5.42
C GLY A 150 4.03 53.60 -6.75
N THR A 151 5.13 52.85 -6.77
CA THR A 151 5.74 52.28 -7.98
C THR A 151 5.77 50.76 -7.96
N LEU A 152 5.29 50.15 -9.04
CA LEU A 152 5.53 48.74 -9.35
C LEU A 152 6.92 48.58 -9.94
N LYS A 153 7.72 47.67 -9.36
CA LYS A 153 9.00 47.24 -9.95
C LYS A 153 8.72 46.21 -11.05
N ILE A 154 9.41 46.34 -12.18
CA ILE A 154 9.26 45.43 -13.33
C ILE A 154 10.64 45.15 -13.96
N THR A 155 10.75 44.00 -14.62
CA THR A 155 11.89 43.68 -15.50
C THR A 155 11.34 43.51 -16.91
N LEU A 156 12.00 44.06 -17.94
CA LEU A 156 11.56 43.87 -19.32
C LEU A 156 11.93 42.46 -19.80
N ALA A 157 11.08 41.86 -20.64
CA ALA A 157 11.27 40.49 -21.13
C ALA A 157 12.29 40.36 -22.30
N ASP A 158 13.09 41.39 -22.55
CA ASP A 158 14.00 41.47 -23.70
C ASP A 158 15.25 40.58 -23.49
N PRO A 159 15.59 39.68 -24.43
CA PRO A 159 16.75 38.80 -24.28
C PRO A 159 18.11 39.47 -24.47
N GLU A 160 18.22 40.70 -25.00
CA GLU A 160 19.51 41.30 -25.38
C GLU A 160 20.14 42.23 -24.33
N ASP A 161 19.39 42.68 -23.31
CA ASP A 161 19.85 43.69 -22.32
C ASP A 161 20.01 43.10 -20.89
N PRO A 162 21.03 43.49 -20.09
CA PRO A 162 21.27 42.93 -18.77
C PRO A 162 20.31 43.49 -17.70
N GLN A 163 19.09 42.96 -17.68
CA GLN A 163 18.02 43.12 -16.66
C GLN A 163 18.04 44.44 -15.85
N PRO A 164 17.71 45.59 -16.46
CA PRO A 164 17.46 46.80 -15.71
C PRO A 164 16.13 46.68 -14.94
N GLU A 165 16.15 46.89 -13.61
CA GLU A 165 14.92 47.06 -12.82
C GLU A 165 14.27 48.41 -13.14
N TYR A 166 13.15 48.41 -13.86
CA TYR A 166 12.35 49.62 -14.09
C TYR A 166 11.27 49.79 -13.03
N ARG A 167 10.74 51.01 -12.91
CA ARG A 167 9.67 51.37 -11.98
C ARG A 167 8.56 52.10 -12.72
N ILE A 168 7.33 51.59 -12.63
CA ILE A 168 6.13 52.20 -13.22
C ILE A 168 5.23 52.70 -12.09
N ASP A 169 4.76 53.95 -12.18
CA ASP A 169 3.74 54.47 -11.27
C ASP A 169 2.44 53.65 -11.37
N LEU A 170 1.95 53.14 -10.23
CA LEU A 170 0.68 52.39 -10.14
C LEU A 170 -0.52 53.19 -10.69
N LYS A 171 -0.41 54.51 -10.76
CA LYS A 171 -1.42 55.42 -11.33
C LYS A 171 -1.54 55.32 -12.86
N LEU A 172 -0.51 54.86 -13.57
CA LEU A 172 -0.47 54.73 -15.02
C LEU A 172 -1.02 53.39 -15.50
N ILE A 173 -0.94 52.35 -14.67
CA ILE A 173 -1.43 51.00 -14.97
C ILE A 173 -2.97 51.00 -14.94
N ARG A 174 -3.58 50.36 -15.94
CA ARG A 174 -5.02 50.06 -15.98
C ARG A 174 -5.28 48.64 -15.44
N GLU A 175 -4.59 47.67 -16.01
CA GLU A 175 -4.74 46.25 -15.70
C GLU A 175 -3.43 45.51 -16.02
N VAL A 176 -3.26 44.33 -15.42
CA VAL A 176 -2.17 43.39 -15.74
C VAL A 176 -2.83 42.12 -16.24
N LEU A 177 -2.41 41.67 -17.42
CA LEU A 177 -2.72 40.33 -17.93
C LEU A 177 -1.54 39.44 -17.65
N TYR A 178 -1.72 38.51 -16.74
CA TYR A 178 -0.70 37.51 -16.43
C TYR A 178 -0.59 36.51 -17.59
N HIS A 179 0.53 35.81 -17.67
CA HIS A 179 0.76 34.75 -18.66
C HIS A 179 -0.41 33.74 -18.74
N GLU A 180 -0.99 33.38 -17.59
CA GLU A 180 -2.13 32.48 -17.48
C GLU A 180 -3.43 33.07 -18.06
N ASP A 181 -3.64 34.39 -17.95
CA ASP A 181 -4.75 35.09 -18.61
C ASP A 181 -4.53 35.20 -20.14
N LEU A 182 -3.29 35.30 -20.61
CA LEU A 182 -2.96 35.26 -22.04
C LEU A 182 -3.19 33.86 -22.64
N LEU A 183 -2.83 32.80 -21.92
CA LEU A 183 -3.15 31.41 -22.27
C LEU A 183 -4.68 31.23 -22.40
N LEU A 184 -5.48 31.71 -21.43
CA LEU A 184 -6.96 31.66 -21.51
C LEU A 184 -7.53 32.45 -22.70
N ARG A 185 -7.00 33.63 -23.02
CA ARG A 185 -7.42 34.39 -24.21
C ARG A 185 -7.11 33.62 -25.49
N ARG A 186 -5.97 32.95 -25.58
CA ARG A 186 -5.60 32.12 -26.74
C ARG A 186 -6.49 30.88 -26.86
N VAL A 187 -6.87 30.27 -25.73
CA VAL A 187 -7.89 29.21 -25.69
C VAL A 187 -9.23 29.72 -26.23
N ASP A 188 -9.69 30.90 -25.83
CA ASP A 188 -10.95 31.50 -26.34
C ASP A 188 -10.93 31.73 -27.86
N GLU A 189 -9.75 31.99 -28.47
CA GLU A 189 -9.59 32.04 -29.94
C GLU A 189 -9.59 30.67 -30.60
N LEU A 190 -8.86 29.70 -30.03
CA LEU A 190 -8.77 28.34 -30.56
C LEU A 190 -10.11 27.61 -30.52
N LEU A 191 -10.92 27.84 -29.49
CA LEU A 191 -12.29 27.33 -29.40
C LEU A 191 -13.18 27.93 -30.50
N LYS A 192 -13.05 29.22 -30.83
CA LYS A 192 -13.77 29.85 -31.95
C LYS A 192 -13.33 29.31 -33.31
N SER A 193 -12.05 28.96 -33.47
CA SER A 193 -11.52 28.34 -34.70
C SER A 193 -11.78 26.83 -34.79
N GLY A 194 -12.27 26.19 -33.72
CA GLY A 194 -12.53 24.76 -33.64
C GLY A 194 -11.30 23.89 -33.37
N GLN A 195 -10.15 24.48 -33.03
CA GLN A 195 -8.90 23.78 -32.72
C GLN A 195 -8.88 23.28 -31.26
N THR A 196 -9.76 22.33 -30.94
CA THR A 196 -9.97 21.86 -29.56
C THR A 196 -8.77 21.16 -28.94
N ASP A 197 -7.97 20.46 -29.74
CA ASP A 197 -6.85 19.68 -29.21
C ASP A 197 -5.73 20.59 -28.65
N VAL A 198 -5.38 21.67 -29.37
CA VAL A 198 -4.43 22.70 -28.90
C VAL A 198 -4.99 23.51 -27.73
N ALA A 199 -6.31 23.79 -27.75
CA ALA A 199 -6.99 24.44 -26.63
C ALA A 199 -6.97 23.58 -25.35
N TYR A 200 -7.02 22.25 -25.48
CA TYR A 200 -6.89 21.32 -24.36
C TYR A 200 -5.47 21.32 -23.77
N GLU A 201 -4.42 21.28 -24.60
CA GLU A 201 -3.03 21.36 -24.14
C GLU A 201 -2.77 22.63 -23.31
N LEU A 202 -3.19 23.80 -23.83
CA LEU A 202 -3.07 25.07 -23.11
C LEU A 202 -3.86 25.10 -21.79
N LEU A 203 -5.07 24.52 -21.75
CA LEU A 203 -5.85 24.42 -20.50
C LEU A 203 -5.24 23.45 -19.49
N SER A 204 -4.58 22.38 -19.94
CA SER A 204 -3.87 21.45 -19.05
C SER A 204 -2.69 22.15 -18.38
N GLU A 205 -1.88 22.89 -19.16
CA GLU A 205 -0.73 23.66 -18.67
C GLU A 205 -1.14 24.65 -17.57
N ILE A 206 -2.23 25.43 -17.78
CA ILE A 206 -2.75 26.34 -16.75
C ILE A 206 -3.16 25.58 -15.48
N CYS A 207 -3.80 24.41 -15.61
CA CYS A 207 -4.20 23.61 -14.45
C CYS A 207 -3.02 22.99 -13.68
N GLU A 208 -1.90 22.74 -14.35
CA GLU A 208 -0.67 22.23 -13.72
C GLU A 208 0.13 23.36 -13.05
N ILE A 209 0.29 24.51 -13.72
CA ILE A 209 1.02 25.67 -13.18
C ILE A 209 0.23 26.36 -12.05
N ALA A 210 -1.06 26.59 -12.25
CA ALA A 210 -1.90 27.41 -11.38
C ALA A 210 -3.29 26.77 -11.14
N PRO A 211 -3.37 25.68 -10.35
CA PRO A 211 -4.62 24.97 -10.10
C PRO A 211 -5.68 25.90 -9.48
N GLY A 212 -6.79 26.09 -10.20
CA GLY A 212 -7.88 26.97 -9.79
C GLY A 212 -7.80 28.40 -10.30
N TRP A 213 -6.93 28.71 -11.28
CA TRP A 213 -6.89 30.04 -11.90
C TRP A 213 -8.27 30.52 -12.40
N ARG A 214 -8.54 31.82 -12.26
CA ARG A 214 -9.83 32.45 -12.57
C ARG A 214 -10.25 32.18 -14.02
N GLY A 215 -11.53 31.85 -14.23
CA GLY A 215 -12.09 31.59 -15.56
C GLY A 215 -11.72 30.24 -16.21
N THR A 216 -10.73 29.50 -15.71
CA THR A 216 -10.30 28.21 -16.31
C THR A 216 -11.42 27.18 -16.37
N ARG A 217 -12.27 27.11 -15.33
CA ARG A 217 -13.44 26.22 -15.29
C ARG A 217 -14.45 26.53 -16.40
N GLU A 218 -14.66 27.80 -16.73
CA GLU A 218 -15.57 28.23 -17.80
C GLU A 218 -15.04 27.79 -19.17
N ARG A 219 -13.73 27.92 -19.39
CA ARG A 219 -13.08 27.49 -20.65
C ARG A 219 -13.07 25.97 -20.80
N GLN A 220 -12.92 25.22 -19.71
CA GLN A 220 -13.10 23.75 -19.73
C GLN A 220 -14.53 23.35 -20.14
N ILE A 221 -15.55 24.06 -19.64
CA ILE A 221 -16.95 23.87 -20.03
C ILE A 221 -17.15 24.18 -21.53
N ASP A 222 -16.61 25.29 -22.01
CA ASP A 222 -16.75 25.68 -23.43
C ASP A 222 -15.93 24.80 -24.38
N LEU A 223 -14.78 24.28 -23.94
CA LEU A 223 -14.03 23.23 -24.65
C LEU A 223 -14.87 21.96 -24.80
N LEU A 224 -15.41 21.42 -23.69
CA LEU A 224 -16.23 20.21 -23.71
C LEU A 224 -17.47 20.37 -24.60
N ARG A 225 -18.12 21.55 -24.56
CA ARG A 225 -19.26 21.89 -25.42
C ARG A 225 -18.88 22.01 -26.90
N THR A 226 -17.71 22.59 -27.19
CA THR A 226 -17.19 22.71 -28.56
C THR A 226 -16.81 21.34 -29.12
N GLU A 227 -16.11 20.51 -28.35
CA GLU A 227 -15.81 19.12 -28.70
C GLU A 227 -17.07 18.28 -28.93
N ALA A 228 -18.08 18.40 -28.07
CA ALA A 228 -19.36 17.71 -28.26
C ALA A 228 -19.99 18.09 -29.61
N ARG A 229 -20.09 19.38 -29.91
CA ARG A 229 -20.65 19.89 -31.18
C ARG A 229 -19.84 19.46 -32.41
N LEU A 230 -18.52 19.41 -32.32
CA LEU A 230 -17.66 18.90 -33.40
C LEU A 230 -17.84 17.39 -33.59
N ALA A 231 -17.95 16.62 -32.50
CA ALA A 231 -18.22 15.18 -32.57
C ALA A 231 -19.60 14.86 -33.15
N ILE A 232 -20.64 15.66 -32.84
CA ILE A 232 -21.97 15.58 -33.47
C ILE A 232 -21.87 15.82 -34.97
N LYS A 233 -21.20 16.92 -35.39
CA LYS A 233 -21.00 17.23 -36.82
C LYS A 233 -20.20 16.15 -37.57
N ALA A 234 -19.31 15.43 -36.88
CA ALA A 234 -18.55 14.32 -37.44
C ALA A 234 -19.29 12.97 -37.41
N GLY A 235 -20.53 12.91 -36.90
CA GLY A 235 -21.29 11.66 -36.77
C GLY A 235 -20.76 10.70 -35.70
N ASN A 236 -19.93 11.17 -34.76
CA ASN A 236 -19.37 10.36 -33.68
C ASN A 236 -20.20 10.52 -32.40
N SER A 237 -21.40 9.93 -32.40
CA SER A 237 -22.39 10.06 -31.34
C SER A 237 -21.85 9.66 -29.96
N SER A 238 -21.01 8.62 -29.88
CA SER A 238 -20.46 8.15 -28.61
C SER A 238 -19.42 9.10 -28.01
N ARG A 239 -18.54 9.72 -28.84
CA ARG A 239 -17.62 10.77 -28.35
C ARG A 239 -18.40 12.00 -27.87
N ALA A 240 -19.43 12.41 -28.62
CA ALA A 240 -20.31 13.50 -28.22
C ALA A 240 -21.03 13.21 -26.89
N ARG A 241 -21.63 12.03 -26.73
CA ARG A 241 -22.30 11.58 -25.50
C ARG A 241 -21.39 11.68 -24.28
N ILE A 242 -20.15 11.21 -24.39
CA ILE A 242 -19.16 11.25 -23.30
C ILE A 242 -18.85 12.70 -22.88
N ARG A 243 -18.69 13.63 -23.83
CA ARG A 243 -18.44 15.05 -23.51
C ARG A 243 -19.66 15.73 -22.86
N LEU A 244 -20.87 15.46 -23.34
CA LEU A 244 -22.11 15.99 -22.76
C LEU A 244 -22.40 15.41 -21.36
N LEU A 245 -22.11 14.13 -21.12
CA LEU A 245 -22.14 13.54 -19.78
C LEU A 245 -21.14 14.24 -18.84
N LYS A 246 -19.94 14.59 -19.32
CA LYS A 246 -18.96 15.31 -18.50
C LYS A 246 -19.42 16.74 -18.15
N LEU A 247 -20.12 17.43 -19.05
CA LEU A 247 -20.76 18.73 -18.74
C LEU A 247 -21.81 18.64 -17.64
N LEU A 248 -22.57 17.54 -17.60
CA LEU A 248 -23.55 17.28 -16.53
C LEU A 248 -22.88 17.02 -15.19
N GLU A 249 -21.80 16.23 -15.14
CA GLU A 249 -21.01 16.02 -13.91
C GLU A 249 -20.47 17.34 -13.34
N LEU A 250 -20.11 18.30 -14.19
CA LEU A 250 -19.62 19.62 -13.79
C LEU A 250 -20.75 20.59 -13.35
N ASN A 251 -22.02 20.16 -13.37
CA ASN A 251 -23.23 20.96 -13.21
C ASN A 251 -23.29 22.18 -14.16
N ALA A 252 -22.78 22.00 -15.38
CA ALA A 252 -22.57 23.07 -16.37
C ALA A 252 -23.33 22.87 -17.69
N ALA A 253 -24.14 21.80 -17.78
CA ALA A 253 -24.93 21.50 -18.96
C ALA A 253 -26.17 22.40 -19.06
N ASN A 254 -26.34 23.02 -20.23
CA ASN A 254 -27.50 23.84 -20.56
C ASN A 254 -28.70 22.96 -20.92
N ARG A 255 -29.90 23.55 -21.04
CA ARG A 255 -31.09 22.85 -21.56
C ARG A 255 -30.84 22.25 -22.95
N ASP A 256 -30.10 22.95 -23.80
CA ASP A 256 -29.76 22.52 -25.15
C ASP A 256 -28.76 21.35 -25.13
N ASP A 257 -27.72 21.43 -24.29
CA ASP A 257 -26.73 20.35 -24.10
C ASP A 257 -27.41 19.04 -23.61
N ILE A 258 -28.47 19.15 -22.80
CA ILE A 258 -29.30 18.02 -22.35
C ILE A 258 -30.20 17.48 -23.49
N ALA A 259 -30.75 18.36 -24.34
CA ALA A 259 -31.55 17.96 -25.48
C ALA A 259 -30.72 17.19 -26.51
N ASP A 260 -29.51 17.67 -26.82
CA ASP A 260 -28.54 17.00 -27.67
C ASP A 260 -28.15 15.63 -27.09
N LEU A 261 -27.89 15.54 -25.78
CA LEU A 261 -27.57 14.27 -25.12
C LEU A 261 -28.72 13.25 -25.24
N VAL A 262 -29.96 13.67 -25.01
CA VAL A 262 -31.14 12.82 -25.13
C VAL A 262 -31.35 12.36 -26.57
N MET A 263 -31.09 13.23 -27.56
CA MET A 263 -31.21 12.90 -28.98
C MET A 263 -30.17 11.86 -29.41
N LEU A 264 -28.90 12.06 -29.08
CA LEU A 264 -27.83 11.10 -29.38
C LEU A 264 -28.06 9.76 -28.67
N THR A 265 -28.49 9.79 -27.40
CA THR A 265 -28.75 8.57 -26.63
C THR A 265 -29.94 7.79 -27.19
N ARG A 266 -30.95 8.48 -27.76
CA ARG A 266 -32.03 7.86 -28.52
C ARG A 266 -31.50 7.12 -29.74
N GLU A 267 -30.74 7.80 -30.59
CA GLU A 267 -30.19 7.22 -31.83
C GLU A 267 -29.35 5.97 -31.56
N GLU A 268 -28.48 6.02 -30.54
CA GLU A 268 -27.65 4.88 -30.16
C GLU A 268 -28.47 3.71 -29.55
N ILE A 269 -29.54 3.99 -28.80
CA ILE A 269 -30.46 2.97 -28.30
C ILE A 269 -31.25 2.34 -29.45
N GLU A 270 -31.79 3.14 -30.37
CA GLU A 270 -32.56 2.68 -31.53
C GLU A 270 -31.68 1.81 -32.45
N ALA A 271 -30.44 2.23 -32.73
CA ALA A 271 -29.45 1.43 -33.45
C ALA A 271 -29.11 0.11 -32.73
N ALA A 272 -28.86 0.16 -31.42
CA ALA A 272 -28.56 -1.04 -30.63
C ALA A 272 -29.75 -2.02 -30.53
N VAL A 273 -30.98 -1.53 -30.54
CA VAL A 273 -32.20 -2.35 -30.59
C VAL A 273 -32.39 -2.96 -31.98
N ALA A 274 -32.15 -2.21 -33.06
CA ALA A 274 -32.18 -2.72 -34.43
C ALA A 274 -31.14 -3.85 -34.66
N ASP A 275 -29.95 -3.70 -34.07
CA ASP A 275 -28.89 -4.73 -34.04
C ASP A 275 -29.20 -5.94 -33.13
N GLY A 276 -30.31 -5.93 -32.39
CA GLY A 276 -30.66 -6.95 -31.39
C GLY A 276 -29.80 -6.93 -30.11
N LYS A 277 -28.93 -5.92 -29.93
CA LYS A 277 -27.99 -5.77 -28.81
C LYS A 277 -28.66 -5.16 -27.57
N LEU A 278 -29.75 -5.77 -27.11
CA LEU A 278 -30.59 -5.27 -26.00
C LEU A 278 -29.84 -5.02 -24.68
N ARG A 279 -28.72 -5.74 -24.42
CA ARG A 279 -27.86 -5.48 -23.26
C ARG A 279 -27.16 -4.12 -23.36
N LEU A 280 -26.58 -3.82 -24.52
CA LEU A 280 -25.88 -2.56 -24.78
C LEU A 280 -26.86 -1.38 -24.77
N ALA A 281 -28.07 -1.54 -25.31
CA ALA A 281 -29.12 -0.54 -25.22
C ALA A 281 -29.53 -0.21 -23.76
N ARG A 282 -29.59 -1.23 -22.88
CA ARG A 282 -29.83 -1.03 -21.43
C ARG A 282 -28.65 -0.36 -20.73
N GLU A 283 -27.42 -0.74 -21.08
CA GLU A 283 -26.19 -0.16 -20.53
C GLU A 283 -26.06 1.32 -20.88
N ILE A 284 -26.38 1.70 -22.13
CA ILE A 284 -26.47 3.09 -22.58
C ILE A 284 -27.50 3.87 -21.75
N LEU A 285 -28.71 3.34 -21.57
CA LEU A 285 -29.74 3.97 -20.73
C LEU A 285 -29.30 4.09 -19.26
N GLN A 286 -28.60 3.08 -18.72
CA GLN A 286 -28.06 3.08 -17.36
C GLN A 286 -26.85 4.01 -17.18
N SER A 287 -26.17 4.42 -18.27
CA SER A 287 -25.09 5.41 -18.21
C SER A 287 -25.57 6.85 -18.01
N LEU A 288 -26.85 7.15 -18.33
CA LEU A 288 -27.43 8.48 -18.08
C LEU A 288 -27.58 8.77 -16.58
N PRO A 289 -27.35 10.02 -16.11
CA PRO A 289 -27.61 10.42 -14.73
C PRO A 289 -29.04 10.16 -14.27
N SER A 290 -29.23 9.87 -12.99
CA SER A 290 -30.55 9.58 -12.39
C SER A 290 -31.58 10.67 -12.64
N SER A 291 -31.18 11.94 -12.59
CA SER A 291 -32.00 13.11 -12.90
C SER A 291 -32.58 13.08 -14.32
N ILE A 292 -31.81 12.65 -15.31
CA ILE A 292 -32.28 12.50 -16.70
C ILE A 292 -33.13 11.24 -16.84
N ARG A 293 -32.72 10.12 -16.24
CA ARG A 293 -33.48 8.85 -16.28
C ARG A 293 -34.89 8.97 -15.69
N GLN A 294 -35.06 9.78 -14.65
CA GLN A 294 -36.35 10.07 -13.99
C GLN A 294 -37.16 11.19 -14.68
N SER A 295 -36.57 11.92 -15.63
CA SER A 295 -37.28 12.94 -16.39
C SER A 295 -38.20 12.32 -17.46
N PRO A 296 -39.19 13.06 -17.99
CA PRO A 296 -40.02 12.61 -19.12
C PRO A 296 -39.21 12.21 -20.37
N ALA A 297 -38.00 12.75 -20.54
CA ALA A 297 -37.08 12.34 -21.59
C ALA A 297 -36.49 10.95 -21.32
N GLY A 298 -36.09 10.66 -20.08
CA GLY A 298 -35.62 9.34 -19.64
C GLY A 298 -36.70 8.26 -19.74
N GLU A 299 -37.95 8.58 -19.39
CA GLU A 299 -39.09 7.68 -19.67
C GLU A 299 -39.25 7.42 -21.16
N SER A 300 -39.14 8.45 -22.00
CA SER A 300 -39.28 8.34 -23.46
C SER A 300 -38.20 7.44 -24.07
N LEU A 301 -36.96 7.50 -23.56
CA LEU A 301 -35.88 6.58 -23.92
C LEU A 301 -36.15 5.15 -23.41
N SER A 302 -36.68 5.02 -22.19
CA SER A 302 -37.00 3.73 -21.59
C SER A 302 -38.07 2.95 -22.38
N ARG A 303 -39.00 3.65 -23.04
CA ARG A 303 -40.03 3.06 -23.92
C ARG A 303 -39.48 2.50 -25.24
N LEU A 304 -38.26 2.85 -25.63
CA LEU A 304 -37.60 2.31 -26.83
C LEU A 304 -37.04 0.91 -26.61
N LEU A 305 -36.76 0.55 -25.35
CA LEU A 305 -36.38 -0.80 -25.00
C LEU A 305 -37.63 -1.68 -25.03
N PRO A 306 -37.68 -2.76 -25.83
CA PRO A 306 -38.78 -3.70 -25.75
C PRO A 306 -38.91 -4.22 -24.32
N SER A 307 -40.13 -4.19 -23.81
CA SER A 307 -40.46 -4.77 -22.50
C SER A 307 -40.13 -6.26 -22.54
N SER A 308 -38.93 -6.59 -22.04
CA SER A 308 -38.51 -7.96 -21.80
C SER A 308 -39.67 -8.65 -21.10
N PRO A 309 -40.20 -9.78 -21.63
CA PRO A 309 -41.20 -10.52 -20.89
C PRO A 309 -40.57 -10.85 -19.55
N ARG A 310 -41.08 -10.23 -18.47
CA ARG A 310 -40.69 -10.61 -17.12
C ARG A 310 -41.02 -12.10 -17.04
N PRO A 311 -40.05 -12.98 -16.73
CA PRO A 311 -40.36 -14.38 -16.57
C PRO A 311 -41.29 -14.51 -15.37
N THR A 312 -42.60 -14.56 -15.64
CA THR A 312 -43.62 -15.03 -14.70
C THR A 312 -43.51 -16.55 -14.60
N SER A 313 -42.33 -17.00 -14.20
CA SER A 313 -42.11 -18.30 -13.61
C SER A 313 -42.10 -18.08 -12.11
N THR A 314 -43.12 -18.59 -11.44
CA THR A 314 -42.94 -19.14 -10.10
C THR A 314 -41.78 -20.12 -10.16
N ILE A 315 -40.59 -19.67 -9.74
CA ILE A 315 -39.41 -20.51 -9.62
C ILE A 315 -39.71 -21.52 -8.50
N PRO A 316 -39.80 -22.84 -8.78
CA PRO A 316 -39.77 -23.84 -7.72
C PRO A 316 -38.43 -23.70 -7.00
N GLY A 317 -38.43 -23.83 -5.67
CA GLY A 317 -37.29 -23.49 -4.81
C GLY A 317 -35.94 -23.99 -5.32
N GLU A 318 -34.91 -23.17 -5.12
CA GLU A 318 -33.57 -23.31 -5.66
C GLU A 318 -32.97 -24.70 -5.42
N ALA A 319 -33.15 -25.61 -6.39
CA ALA A 319 -32.27 -26.75 -6.61
C ALA A 319 -30.91 -26.19 -7.06
N SER A 320 -30.13 -25.77 -6.06
CA SER A 320 -28.87 -25.05 -6.25
C SER A 320 -27.93 -25.81 -7.18
N GLN A 321 -27.16 -25.06 -7.99
CA GLN A 321 -26.06 -25.58 -8.84
C GLN A 321 -24.96 -26.30 -8.03
N TRP A 322 -25.11 -26.32 -6.71
CA TRP A 322 -24.28 -26.93 -5.69
C TRP A 322 -24.50 -28.44 -5.48
N GLU A 323 -25.69 -28.97 -5.78
CA GLU A 323 -26.02 -30.39 -5.56
C GLU A 323 -25.00 -31.38 -6.19
N PRO A 324 -24.51 -31.18 -7.43
CA PRO A 324 -23.52 -32.07 -8.04
C PRO A 324 -22.17 -32.08 -7.30
N TRP A 325 -21.75 -30.94 -6.75
CA TRP A 325 -20.47 -30.80 -6.04
C TRP A 325 -20.51 -31.40 -4.64
N GLN A 326 -21.60 -31.19 -3.89
CA GLN A 326 -21.82 -31.90 -2.63
C GLN A 326 -21.88 -33.41 -2.85
N LYS A 327 -22.58 -33.86 -3.89
CA LYS A 327 -22.58 -35.28 -4.28
C LYS A 327 -21.15 -35.75 -4.58
N LEU A 328 -20.35 -35.02 -5.36
CA LEU A 328 -18.95 -35.40 -5.64
C LEU A 328 -18.05 -35.48 -4.39
N ILE A 329 -18.17 -34.53 -3.45
CA ILE A 329 -17.37 -34.51 -2.21
C ILE A 329 -17.76 -35.67 -1.30
N ASN A 330 -19.06 -35.87 -1.05
CA ASN A 330 -19.56 -37.01 -0.27
C ASN A 330 -19.17 -38.34 -0.92
N TRP A 331 -19.22 -38.42 -2.24
CA TRP A 331 -18.91 -39.63 -3.00
C TRP A 331 -17.41 -39.94 -3.03
N ARG A 332 -16.53 -38.92 -3.03
CA ARG A 332 -15.07 -39.06 -2.85
C ARG A 332 -14.71 -39.66 -1.49
N GLN A 333 -15.45 -39.30 -0.43
CA GLN A 333 -15.23 -39.84 0.92
C GLN A 333 -15.77 -41.27 1.10
N THR A 334 -16.62 -41.76 0.17
CA THR A 334 -17.35 -43.04 0.33
C THR A 334 -17.05 -44.08 -0.76
N THR A 335 -16.40 -43.72 -1.87
CA THR A 335 -16.24 -44.58 -3.05
C THR A 335 -14.78 -44.70 -3.50
N THR A 336 -14.32 -45.91 -3.79
CA THR A 336 -12.94 -46.24 -4.19
C THR A 336 -12.65 -46.06 -5.68
N ASP A 337 -13.64 -45.73 -6.50
CA ASP A 337 -13.55 -45.74 -7.97
C ASP A 337 -13.01 -44.41 -8.56
N LEU A 338 -11.71 -44.20 -8.35
CA LEU A 338 -10.93 -43.02 -8.77
C LEU A 338 -11.09 -42.58 -10.25
N PRO A 339 -11.15 -43.46 -11.27
CA PRO A 339 -11.15 -43.05 -12.68
C PRO A 339 -12.41 -42.28 -13.10
N LEU A 340 -13.59 -42.72 -12.65
CA LEU A 340 -14.86 -42.10 -13.01
C LEU A 340 -15.02 -40.73 -12.33
N LEU A 341 -14.48 -40.61 -11.12
CA LEU A 341 -14.39 -39.38 -10.35
C LEU A 341 -13.46 -38.36 -11.01
N ARG A 342 -12.27 -38.78 -11.48
CA ARG A 342 -11.37 -37.90 -12.29
C ARG A 342 -12.04 -37.39 -13.56
N LYS A 343 -12.89 -38.20 -14.22
CA LYS A 343 -13.62 -37.78 -15.42
C LYS A 343 -14.71 -36.75 -15.11
N LEU A 344 -15.60 -37.03 -14.16
CA LEU A 344 -16.64 -36.09 -13.74
C LEU A 344 -16.05 -34.78 -13.20
N TRP A 345 -14.92 -34.86 -12.49
CA TRP A 345 -14.18 -33.68 -12.05
C TRP A 345 -13.74 -32.83 -13.25
N ARG A 346 -13.03 -33.38 -14.24
CA ARG A 346 -12.63 -32.64 -15.47
C ARG A 346 -13.83 -32.06 -16.23
N ASP A 347 -14.93 -32.83 -16.32
CA ASP A 347 -16.11 -32.44 -17.09
C ASP A 347 -16.91 -31.31 -16.40
N GLN A 348 -16.85 -31.17 -15.06
CA GLN A 348 -17.46 -30.05 -14.33
C GLN A 348 -16.49 -28.92 -13.95
N SER A 349 -15.19 -29.19 -13.83
CA SER A 349 -14.16 -28.21 -13.49
C SER A 349 -13.66 -27.39 -14.69
N GLN A 350 -14.24 -27.57 -15.89
CA GLN A 350 -13.81 -26.98 -17.17
C GLN A 350 -13.38 -25.50 -17.07
N GLY A 351 -12.07 -25.30 -16.86
CA GLY A 351 -11.41 -23.99 -16.77
C GLY A 351 -11.37 -23.32 -15.37
N ASN A 352 -11.70 -24.02 -14.27
CA ASN A 352 -11.69 -23.50 -12.90
C ASN A 352 -10.73 -24.30 -12.01
N ALA A 353 -9.57 -23.73 -11.69
CA ALA A 353 -8.54 -24.39 -10.87
C ALA A 353 -8.93 -24.49 -9.38
N LEU A 354 -8.60 -25.62 -8.73
CA LEU A 354 -8.72 -25.85 -7.29
C LEU A 354 -7.35 -25.86 -6.62
N LEU A 355 -7.10 -24.93 -5.70
CA LEU A 355 -5.94 -24.97 -4.81
C LEU A 355 -6.26 -25.78 -3.55
N ARG A 356 -5.54 -26.89 -3.31
CA ARG A 356 -5.64 -27.66 -2.06
C ARG A 356 -4.56 -27.21 -1.09
N ILE A 357 -4.99 -26.73 0.08
CA ILE A 357 -4.14 -26.15 1.11
C ILE A 357 -4.21 -27.04 2.33
N VAL A 358 -3.07 -27.37 2.91
CA VAL A 358 -2.99 -28.09 4.18
C VAL A 358 -2.49 -27.19 5.28
N ARG A 359 -3.00 -27.41 6.49
CA ARG A 359 -2.65 -26.67 7.70
C ARG A 359 -2.50 -27.56 8.90
N THR A 360 -1.71 -27.09 9.84
CA THR A 360 -1.41 -27.72 11.11
C THR A 360 -2.10 -26.98 12.26
N ASN A 361 -2.40 -27.71 13.33
CA ASN A 361 -2.84 -27.15 14.61
C ASN A 361 -1.68 -26.53 15.43
N ASP A 362 -0.63 -26.00 14.77
CA ASP A 362 0.65 -25.68 15.41
C ASP A 362 0.68 -24.36 16.21
N GLY A 363 -0.50 -23.92 16.66
CA GLY A 363 -0.71 -22.81 17.60
C GLY A 363 -0.48 -21.40 17.04
N ARG A 364 0.04 -21.27 15.82
CA ARG A 364 0.16 -19.99 15.13
C ARG A 364 -1.22 -19.39 14.93
N LYS A 365 -1.39 -18.10 15.21
CA LYS A 365 -2.51 -17.34 14.64
C LYS A 365 -2.14 -17.07 13.19
N ASP A 366 -2.34 -18.09 12.37
CA ASP A 366 -2.63 -17.88 10.97
C ASP A 366 -3.65 -16.75 10.84
N LEU A 367 -3.49 -15.90 9.81
CA LEU A 367 -4.41 -14.79 9.52
C LEU A 367 -5.90 -15.22 9.53
N LEU A 368 -6.15 -16.52 9.29
CA LEU A 368 -7.41 -17.23 9.20
C LEU A 368 -7.92 -17.87 10.52
N GLU A 369 -7.25 -17.66 11.66
CA GLU A 369 -7.89 -17.79 12.99
C GLU A 369 -8.28 -16.43 13.57
N LEU A 370 -7.47 -15.39 13.34
CA LEU A 370 -7.85 -14.00 13.63
C LEU A 370 -9.01 -13.54 12.74
N THR A 371 -9.14 -14.11 11.55
CA THR A 371 -10.37 -14.05 10.77
C THR A 371 -11.16 -15.34 10.99
N GLU A 372 -12.06 -15.33 11.98
CA GLU A 372 -13.12 -16.35 12.13
C GLU A 372 -13.64 -16.74 10.75
N VAL A 373 -13.89 -18.03 10.53
CA VAL A 373 -14.12 -18.58 9.19
C VAL A 373 -15.46 -18.12 8.51
N ARG A 374 -16.11 -17.06 9.00
CA ARG A 374 -17.02 -16.18 8.23
C ARG A 374 -16.25 -15.29 7.24
N LEU A 375 -15.11 -14.76 7.66
CA LEU A 375 -14.37 -13.67 7.03
C LEU A 375 -13.65 -14.07 5.75
N PHE A 376 -13.46 -15.37 5.50
CA PHE A 376 -13.03 -15.89 4.20
C PHE A 376 -14.08 -15.74 3.09
N GLN A 377 -15.28 -15.25 3.42
CA GLN A 377 -16.20 -14.69 2.42
C GLN A 377 -15.64 -13.43 1.74
N GLN A 378 -14.54 -12.86 2.22
CA GLN A 378 -13.89 -11.72 1.60
C GLN A 378 -12.38 -11.96 1.78
N VAL A 379 -11.58 -12.11 0.70
CA VAL A 379 -10.12 -12.01 0.91
C VAL A 379 -9.88 -10.65 1.57
N PRO A 380 -9.31 -10.60 2.79
CA PRO A 380 -9.14 -9.35 3.50
C PRO A 380 -8.26 -8.45 2.66
N LEU A 381 -8.89 -7.43 2.06
CA LEU A 381 -8.18 -6.35 1.43
C LEU A 381 -7.48 -5.62 2.58
N ALA A 382 -6.19 -5.86 2.74
CA ALA A 382 -5.36 -5.04 3.61
C ALA A 382 -5.56 -3.59 3.17
N PHE A 383 -5.85 -2.71 4.14
CA PHE A 383 -6.15 -1.33 3.81
C PHE A 383 -4.95 -0.70 3.09
N ILE A 384 -3.73 -1.02 3.53
CA ILE A 384 -2.49 -0.84 2.77
C ILE A 384 -1.60 -2.08 2.93
N ASP A 385 -1.06 -2.58 1.82
CA ASP A 385 0.02 -3.59 1.78
C ASP A 385 1.40 -2.92 1.71
N THR A 386 2.38 -3.44 2.45
CA THR A 386 3.80 -3.19 2.10
C THR A 386 4.21 -4.07 0.94
N LYS A 387 4.73 -3.46 -0.13
CA LYS A 387 5.70 -4.14 -0.99
C LYS A 387 7.09 -3.85 -0.44
N ARG A 388 7.82 -4.92 -0.13
CA ARG A 388 9.22 -4.85 0.27
C ARG A 388 10.00 -4.13 -0.84
N PRO A 389 10.95 -3.21 -0.51
CA PRO A 389 11.79 -2.62 -1.54
C PRO A 389 12.56 -3.75 -2.23
N VAL A 390 12.50 -3.78 -3.56
CA VAL A 390 13.29 -4.73 -4.35
C VAL A 390 14.77 -4.43 -4.07
N PRO A 391 15.60 -5.41 -3.69
CA PRO A 391 16.97 -5.15 -3.22
C PRO A 391 17.92 -4.55 -4.29
N SER A 392 17.45 -4.37 -5.53
CA SER A 392 18.17 -3.71 -6.61
C SER A 392 18.13 -2.18 -6.59
N SER A 393 17.25 -1.54 -5.80
CA SER A 393 17.24 -0.07 -5.66
C SER A 393 18.04 0.38 -4.45
N THR A 394 18.97 1.31 -4.66
CA THR A 394 19.80 1.93 -3.60
C THR A 394 18.99 2.73 -2.57
N THR A 395 17.72 3.01 -2.84
CA THR A 395 16.75 3.54 -1.90
C THR A 395 15.98 2.40 -1.21
N HIS A 396 16.28 2.14 0.07
CA HIS A 396 15.57 1.14 0.89
C HIS A 396 14.15 1.60 1.35
N ASN A 397 13.44 2.36 0.51
CA ASN A 397 12.12 2.88 0.83
C ASN A 397 11.07 1.78 0.62
N ALA A 398 10.41 1.35 1.69
CA ALA A 398 9.25 0.48 1.58
C ALA A 398 8.20 1.12 0.65
N THR A 399 7.81 0.38 -0.38
CA THR A 399 6.82 0.85 -1.35
C THR A 399 5.47 0.35 -0.89
N TRP A 400 4.65 1.24 -0.38
CA TRP A 400 3.32 0.88 0.09
C TRP A 400 2.34 0.93 -1.09
N SER A 401 1.37 0.02 -1.11
CA SER A 401 0.30 0.01 -2.11
C SER A 401 -1.00 -0.42 -1.48
N SER A 402 -2.09 0.28 -1.76
CA SER A 402 -3.42 -0.16 -1.35
C SER A 402 -4.15 -0.83 -2.53
N PRO A 403 -4.88 -1.93 -2.31
CA PRO A 403 -5.85 -2.41 -3.29
C PRO A 403 -7.11 -1.52 -3.35
N ILE A 404 -7.31 -0.64 -2.37
CA ILE A 404 -8.53 0.15 -2.15
C ILE A 404 -8.32 1.65 -2.36
N LEU A 405 -7.15 2.18 -2.00
CA LEU A 405 -6.76 3.57 -2.25
C LEU A 405 -5.94 3.66 -3.55
N GLN A 406 -6.23 4.68 -4.34
CA GLN A 406 -5.41 5.15 -5.46
C GLN A 406 -4.28 6.04 -4.96
N SER A 407 -4.57 6.93 -4.00
CA SER A 407 -3.60 7.76 -3.29
C SER A 407 -4.07 8.04 -1.85
N TRP A 408 -3.10 8.37 -1.00
CA TRP A 408 -3.31 9.03 0.29
C TRP A 408 -2.31 10.19 0.35
N GLU A 409 -2.79 11.38 0.70
CA GLU A 409 -2.01 12.61 0.66
C GLU A 409 -2.12 13.39 1.99
N PRO A 410 -0.98 13.67 2.67
CA PRO A 410 -0.99 14.43 3.91
C PRO A 410 -1.38 15.88 3.64
N THR A 411 -2.40 16.34 4.35
CA THR A 411 -2.95 17.70 4.35
C THR A 411 -2.90 18.28 5.78
N ASP A 412 -3.05 19.60 5.94
CA ASP A 412 -2.85 20.32 7.22
C ASP A 412 -1.57 19.88 7.99
N LEU A 413 -0.41 19.89 7.30
CA LEU A 413 0.88 19.45 7.86
C LEU A 413 0.88 17.99 8.37
N GLY A 414 0.04 17.13 7.77
CA GLY A 414 -0.18 15.73 8.14
C GLY A 414 -1.14 15.53 9.31
N ARG A 415 -1.81 16.59 9.81
CA ARG A 415 -2.95 16.45 10.73
C ARG A 415 -4.20 15.94 10.03
N GLN A 416 -4.24 16.04 8.71
CA GLN A 416 -5.29 15.46 7.89
C GLN A 416 -4.66 14.54 6.84
N GLU A 417 -5.34 13.46 6.49
CA GLU A 417 -4.93 12.57 5.40
C GLU A 417 -6.09 12.45 4.41
N ARG A 418 -5.88 12.92 3.19
CA ARG A 418 -6.87 12.85 2.11
C ARG A 418 -6.71 11.54 1.38
N LEU A 419 -7.72 10.69 1.46
CA LEU A 419 -7.75 9.37 0.86
C LEU A 419 -8.59 9.39 -0.41
N THR A 420 -8.03 8.88 -1.50
CA THR A 420 -8.71 8.73 -2.78
C THR A 420 -8.90 7.25 -3.07
N LEU A 421 -10.14 6.81 -3.25
CA LEU A 421 -10.48 5.42 -3.56
C LEU A 421 -10.10 5.05 -5.00
N ASN A 422 -9.54 3.86 -5.14
CA ASN A 422 -9.24 3.22 -6.40
C ASN A 422 -10.52 2.84 -7.14
N ARG A 423 -10.55 3.04 -8.47
CA ARG A 423 -11.61 2.58 -9.36
C ARG A 423 -11.99 1.11 -9.14
N PHE A 424 -11.03 0.23 -8.89
CA PHE A 424 -11.33 -1.19 -8.60
C PHE A 424 -12.10 -1.39 -7.29
N ALA A 425 -11.85 -0.56 -6.28
CA ALA A 425 -12.62 -0.58 -5.04
C ALA A 425 -14.07 -0.15 -5.31
N ILE A 426 -14.24 0.90 -6.11
CA ILE A 426 -15.55 1.45 -6.50
C ILE A 426 -16.36 0.45 -7.33
N GLU A 427 -15.72 -0.23 -8.29
CA GLU A 427 -16.33 -1.33 -9.06
C GLU A 427 -16.65 -2.54 -8.16
N ALA A 428 -15.86 -2.77 -7.09
CA ALA A 428 -16.15 -3.71 -6.01
C ALA A 428 -17.07 -3.13 -4.92
N GLY A 429 -17.81 -2.05 -5.19
CA GLY A 429 -18.85 -1.48 -4.33
C GLY A 429 -18.37 -0.71 -3.10
N TRP A 430 -17.08 -0.37 -2.99
CA TRP A 430 -16.56 0.54 -1.97
C TRP A 430 -16.80 1.99 -2.38
N ASN A 431 -17.29 2.80 -1.44
CA ASN A 431 -17.36 4.25 -1.57
C ASN A 431 -16.87 4.91 -0.27
N ALA A 432 -16.65 6.22 -0.31
CA ALA A 432 -16.13 6.96 0.84
C ALA A 432 -17.04 6.84 2.07
N ASP A 433 -18.37 6.75 1.90
CA ASP A 433 -19.32 6.53 3.00
C ASP A 433 -19.12 5.18 3.70
N ARG A 434 -18.90 4.09 2.95
CA ARG A 434 -18.58 2.77 3.51
C ARG A 434 -17.23 2.76 4.21
N LEU A 435 -16.24 3.45 3.64
CA LEU A 435 -14.92 3.60 4.27
C LEU A 435 -15.04 4.38 5.59
N ALA A 436 -15.79 5.48 5.58
CA ALA A 436 -16.13 6.29 6.75
C ALA A 436 -16.82 5.47 7.84
N GLN A 437 -17.79 4.62 7.46
CA GLN A 437 -18.50 3.77 8.41
C GLN A 437 -17.59 2.72 9.06
N TRP A 438 -16.75 2.04 8.27
CA TRP A 438 -15.77 1.09 8.80
C TRP A 438 -14.72 1.78 9.68
N LEU A 439 -14.26 2.97 9.30
CA LEU A 439 -13.39 3.81 10.14
C LEU A 439 -14.06 4.13 11.47
N GLY A 440 -15.30 4.64 11.44
CA GLY A 440 -16.06 5.00 12.64
C GLY A 440 -16.30 3.84 13.61
N GLN A 441 -16.35 2.61 13.10
CA GLN A 441 -16.47 1.41 13.95
C GLN A 441 -15.13 0.96 14.50
N SER A 442 -14.10 1.02 13.66
CA SER A 442 -12.73 0.76 14.09
C SER A 442 -12.27 1.76 15.14
N THR A 443 -12.68 3.03 15.07
CA THR A 443 -12.36 4.06 16.07
C THR A 443 -13.31 4.05 17.28
N ALA A 444 -14.56 3.63 17.11
CA ALA A 444 -15.49 3.43 18.24
C ALA A 444 -15.04 2.27 19.14
N ASP A 445 -14.37 1.26 18.59
CA ASP A 445 -13.62 0.32 19.43
C ASP A 445 -12.32 0.98 19.91
N SER A 446 -12.35 1.48 21.14
CA SER A 446 -11.31 2.28 21.84
C SER A 446 -9.96 1.60 22.03
N SER A 447 -9.78 0.45 21.37
CA SER A 447 -8.72 -0.51 21.57
C SER A 447 -7.98 -0.84 20.29
N THR A 448 -8.49 -0.39 19.14
CA THR A 448 -7.70 -0.35 17.91
C THR A 448 -6.67 0.78 18.01
N LEU A 449 -5.53 0.63 17.34
CA LEU A 449 -4.58 1.75 17.20
C LEU A 449 -5.23 2.93 16.47
N LEU A 450 -6.16 2.68 15.55
CA LEU A 450 -6.91 3.72 14.83
C LEU A 450 -7.63 4.68 15.79
N SER A 451 -8.27 4.17 16.85
CA SER A 451 -8.95 5.01 17.87
C SER A 451 -8.01 5.99 18.62
N GLN A 452 -6.70 5.73 18.62
CA GLN A 452 -5.69 6.57 19.27
C GLN A 452 -5.18 7.67 18.33
N TYR A 453 -5.13 7.41 17.03
CA TYR A 453 -4.60 8.35 16.02
C TYR A 453 -5.68 9.17 15.34
N ILE A 454 -6.87 8.61 15.09
CA ILE A 454 -7.96 9.27 14.37
C ILE A 454 -8.84 10.01 15.38
N ASP A 455 -9.05 11.30 15.14
CA ASP A 455 -9.99 12.13 15.90
C ASP A 455 -11.35 12.26 15.20
N GLY A 456 -11.35 12.22 13.86
CA GLY A 456 -12.54 12.35 13.04
C GLY A 456 -12.30 11.96 11.58
N TYR A 457 -13.35 12.04 10.78
CA TYR A 457 -13.27 11.90 9.32
C TYR A 457 -14.43 12.63 8.65
N LYS A 458 -14.22 13.02 7.40
CA LYS A 458 -15.17 13.76 6.57
C LYS A 458 -15.19 13.20 5.16
N VAL A 459 -16.35 12.69 4.74
CA VAL A 459 -16.59 12.34 3.33
C VAL A 459 -16.65 13.64 2.53
N LEU A 460 -15.84 13.75 1.47
CA LEU A 460 -15.88 14.88 0.53
C LEU A 460 -16.80 14.59 -0.65
N ASN A 461 -16.73 13.37 -1.19
CA ASN A 461 -17.53 12.87 -2.30
C ASN A 461 -17.48 11.32 -2.30
N ALA A 462 -18.13 10.66 -3.25
CA ALA A 462 -18.22 9.19 -3.26
C ALA A 462 -16.86 8.46 -3.36
N THR A 463 -15.80 9.14 -3.79
CA THR A 463 -14.45 8.56 -3.99
C THR A 463 -13.41 9.09 -3.02
N GLU A 464 -13.69 10.16 -2.26
CA GLU A 464 -12.71 10.84 -1.42
C GLU A 464 -13.19 11.08 0.01
N LEU A 465 -12.29 10.82 0.96
CA LEU A 465 -12.48 10.99 2.39
C LEU A 465 -11.25 11.70 2.97
N VAL A 466 -11.45 12.67 3.86
CA VAL A 466 -10.38 13.20 4.73
C VAL A 466 -10.49 12.56 6.11
N ILE A 467 -9.37 12.10 6.65
CA ILE A 467 -9.25 11.64 8.04
C ILE A 467 -8.58 12.74 8.86
N ASP A 468 -9.19 13.15 9.97
CA ASP A 468 -8.60 14.06 10.96
C ASP A 468 -7.80 13.24 11.98
N LEU A 469 -6.54 13.61 12.21
CA LEU A 469 -5.58 12.88 13.03
C LEU A 469 -5.15 13.71 14.24
N ARG A 470 -5.21 13.10 15.43
CA ARG A 470 -4.78 13.70 16.71
C ARG A 470 -3.31 14.11 16.72
N SER A 471 -2.48 13.41 15.96
CA SER A 471 -1.07 13.70 15.77
C SER A 471 -0.63 13.20 14.41
N SER A 472 0.06 14.06 13.65
CA SER A 472 0.63 13.74 12.34
C SER A 472 1.51 12.49 12.42
N PRO A 473 1.07 11.35 11.85
CA PRO A 473 1.81 10.11 11.92
C PRO A 473 2.87 10.10 10.83
N ARG A 474 4.06 9.63 11.17
CA ARG A 474 5.16 9.51 10.21
C ARG A 474 4.81 8.64 9.00
N ALA A 475 4.14 7.53 9.28
CA ALA A 475 3.81 6.49 8.32
C ALA A 475 2.34 6.15 8.55
N PHE A 476 1.47 6.92 7.89
CA PHE A 476 0.05 6.61 7.78
C PHE A 476 -0.13 5.13 7.42
N GLU A 477 0.69 4.64 6.51
CA GLU A 477 0.68 3.27 6.02
C GLU A 477 0.96 2.23 7.10
N ALA A 478 1.79 2.55 8.11
CA ALA A 478 2.08 1.67 9.24
C ALA A 478 0.93 1.62 10.26
N ILE A 479 0.11 2.66 10.36
CA ILE A 479 -1.12 2.67 11.18
C ILE A 479 -2.21 1.86 10.49
N PHE A 480 -2.24 1.87 9.16
CA PHE A 480 -3.28 1.26 8.34
C PHE A 480 -2.96 -0.14 7.82
N SER A 481 -1.69 -0.58 7.80
CA SER A 481 -1.34 -2.02 7.72
C SER A 481 -1.88 -2.80 8.93
N ASP A 482 -2.07 -2.08 10.02
CA ASP A 482 -2.43 -2.58 11.35
C ASP A 482 -3.94 -2.50 11.63
N ALA A 483 -4.69 -1.88 10.71
CA ALA A 483 -6.13 -1.72 10.78
C ALA A 483 -6.87 -3.06 10.71
N PRO A 484 -8.02 -3.24 11.39
CA PRO A 484 -8.83 -4.44 11.24
C PRO A 484 -9.23 -4.59 9.78
N HIS A 485 -9.09 -5.78 9.21
CA HIS A 485 -9.44 -5.99 7.81
C HIS A 485 -10.87 -5.53 7.54
N LEU A 486 -11.10 -4.89 6.39
CA LEU A 486 -12.31 -4.19 5.96
C LEU A 486 -13.59 -5.06 5.84
N ASN A 487 -13.50 -6.30 6.31
CA ASN A 487 -14.49 -7.34 6.25
C ASN A 487 -15.33 -7.44 7.54
N SER A 488 -14.94 -6.72 8.60
CA SER A 488 -15.75 -6.61 9.82
C SER A 488 -17.05 -5.87 9.49
N THR A 489 -18.14 -6.62 9.34
CA THR A 489 -19.46 -6.05 9.06
C THR A 489 -19.82 -4.99 10.10
N PRO A 490 -20.32 -3.83 9.68
CA PRO A 490 -21.08 -2.93 10.52
C PRO A 490 -22.15 -3.63 11.36
N HIS A 491 -21.91 -3.78 12.67
CA HIS A 491 -22.96 -4.11 13.62
C HIS A 491 -24.05 -3.04 13.53
N GLY A 492 -25.18 -3.38 12.89
CA GLY A 492 -26.35 -2.52 12.76
C GLY A 492 -26.84 -2.18 11.35
N LEU A 493 -26.22 -2.68 10.26
CA LEU A 493 -26.81 -2.53 8.92
C LEU A 493 -27.74 -3.71 8.57
N PRO A 494 -28.99 -3.46 8.15
CA PRO A 494 -29.85 -4.48 7.56
C PRO A 494 -29.53 -4.68 6.07
N ASP A 495 -29.01 -5.86 5.72
CA ASP A 495 -29.51 -6.73 4.64
C ASP A 495 -28.50 -7.81 4.23
N ASP A 496 -28.91 -9.08 4.33
CA ASP A 496 -28.12 -10.24 3.91
C ASP A 496 -27.90 -10.32 2.38
N GLN A 497 -28.66 -9.54 1.59
CA GLN A 497 -28.64 -9.64 0.12
C GLN A 497 -27.38 -9.03 -0.53
N PHE A 498 -26.77 -8.00 0.07
CA PHE A 498 -25.58 -7.35 -0.50
C PHE A 498 -24.26 -8.01 -0.11
N GLN A 499 -24.22 -8.79 0.98
CA GLN A 499 -22.99 -9.43 1.45
C GLN A 499 -22.40 -10.42 0.44
N ASN A 500 -23.27 -11.13 -0.30
CA ASN A 500 -22.87 -12.14 -1.30
C ASN A 500 -22.23 -11.56 -2.58
N GLN A 501 -22.33 -10.25 -2.85
CA GLN A 501 -21.80 -9.64 -4.08
C GLN A 501 -20.41 -9.03 -3.95
N LEU A 502 -20.04 -8.60 -2.73
CA LEU A 502 -18.79 -7.87 -2.45
C LEU A 502 -17.64 -8.81 -2.07
N ALA A 503 -18.01 -9.99 -1.61
CA ALA A 503 -17.18 -11.16 -1.43
C ALA A 503 -16.27 -11.41 -2.65
N SER A 504 -14.95 -11.45 -2.50
CA SER A 504 -14.06 -11.96 -3.55
C SER A 504 -13.96 -13.49 -3.55
N TRP A 505 -14.37 -14.14 -2.45
CA TRP A 505 -14.44 -15.59 -2.27
C TRP A 505 -15.70 -15.94 -1.47
N GLN A 506 -16.42 -17.03 -1.69
CA GLN A 506 -17.58 -17.42 -0.89
C GLN A 506 -17.24 -18.65 -0.06
N LYS A 507 -17.27 -18.54 1.27
CA LYS A 507 -17.05 -19.65 2.19
C LYS A 507 -18.30 -20.50 2.30
N ILE A 508 -18.15 -21.80 2.08
CA ILE A 508 -19.24 -22.77 2.17
C ILE A 508 -18.91 -23.73 3.31
N GLN A 509 -19.74 -23.71 4.36
CA GLN A 509 -19.62 -24.68 5.46
C GLN A 509 -20.12 -26.04 4.98
N TYR A 510 -19.28 -27.04 5.20
CA TYR A 510 -19.59 -28.44 4.97
C TYR A 510 -19.55 -29.14 6.33
N GLU A 511 -20.72 -29.44 6.89
CA GLU A 511 -20.79 -30.50 7.89
C GLU A 511 -20.65 -31.83 7.13
N PRO A 512 -19.66 -32.67 7.47
CA PRO A 512 -19.60 -34.02 6.90
C PRO A 512 -20.88 -34.75 7.28
N VAL A 513 -21.61 -35.24 6.27
CA VAL A 513 -22.78 -36.10 6.51
C VAL A 513 -22.28 -37.30 7.28
N SER A 514 -22.62 -37.37 8.58
CA SER A 514 -22.15 -38.43 9.49
C SER A 514 -22.43 -39.79 8.86
N ALA A 515 -21.36 -40.44 8.39
CA ALA A 515 -21.47 -41.80 7.87
C ALA A 515 -22.09 -42.67 8.99
N PRO A 516 -23.08 -43.54 8.67
CA PRO A 516 -23.78 -44.30 9.68
C PRO A 516 -22.76 -45.13 10.49
N GLN A 517 -22.59 -44.76 11.76
CA GLN A 517 -21.51 -45.28 12.60
C GLN A 517 -21.61 -46.80 12.71
N GLN A 518 -20.72 -47.52 12.03
CA GLN A 518 -20.49 -48.92 12.32
C GLN A 518 -19.71 -48.99 13.63
N ASN A 519 -20.28 -49.67 14.62
CA ASN A 519 -19.76 -49.79 15.98
C ASN A 519 -18.43 -50.57 16.04
N LEU A 520 -17.34 -49.92 15.66
CA LEU A 520 -15.96 -50.38 15.82
C LEU A 520 -15.22 -49.37 16.71
N SER A 521 -14.61 -49.91 17.77
CA SER A 521 -14.08 -49.21 18.94
C SER A 521 -13.45 -47.83 18.66
N GLU A 522 -14.06 -46.80 19.25
CA GLU A 522 -13.73 -45.39 19.00
C GLU A 522 -12.34 -44.99 19.56
N GLU A 523 -11.30 -45.12 18.75
CA GLU A 523 -10.19 -44.17 18.81
C GLU A 523 -10.70 -42.86 18.19
N LYS A 524 -11.08 -41.88 19.03
CA LYS A 524 -11.60 -40.57 18.60
C LYS A 524 -10.53 -39.77 17.85
N ARG A 525 -10.37 -40.06 16.57
CA ARG A 525 -9.67 -39.17 15.63
C ARG A 525 -10.57 -37.99 15.36
N SER A 526 -10.07 -36.80 15.66
CA SER A 526 -10.61 -35.53 15.19
C SER A 526 -10.89 -35.65 13.69
N SER A 527 -12.15 -35.47 13.27
CA SER A 527 -12.45 -35.38 11.85
C SER A 527 -11.77 -34.12 11.31
N PRO A 528 -10.96 -34.22 10.23
CA PRO A 528 -10.24 -33.05 9.71
C PRO A 528 -11.24 -31.97 9.30
N GLN A 529 -11.06 -30.75 9.83
CA GLN A 529 -11.95 -29.64 9.49
C GLN A 529 -11.63 -29.18 8.07
N VAL A 530 -12.59 -29.34 7.16
CA VAL A 530 -12.50 -28.93 5.76
C VAL A 530 -13.23 -27.62 5.55
N VAL A 531 -12.56 -26.65 4.90
CA VAL A 531 -13.14 -25.36 4.53
C VAL A 531 -13.01 -25.18 3.02
N ILE A 532 -14.14 -24.95 2.34
CA ILE A 532 -14.19 -24.72 0.88
C ILE A 532 -14.57 -23.28 0.59
N LEU A 533 -13.84 -22.65 -0.33
CA LEU A 533 -13.98 -21.26 -0.72
C LEU A 533 -14.07 -21.12 -2.24
N GLN A 534 -14.96 -20.26 -2.73
CA GLN A 534 -15.21 -20.05 -4.16
C GLN A 534 -14.93 -18.62 -4.63
N ARG A 535 -14.04 -18.40 -5.59
CA ARG A 535 -13.76 -17.07 -6.15
C ARG A 535 -15.00 -16.47 -6.81
N ASN A 536 -15.35 -15.25 -6.40
CA ASN A 536 -16.47 -14.52 -6.98
C ASN A 536 -16.08 -13.91 -8.33
N ARG A 537 -17.06 -13.79 -9.24
CA ARG A 537 -16.83 -13.65 -10.70
C ARG A 537 -16.42 -12.24 -11.16
N ALA A 538 -16.15 -11.32 -10.24
CA ALA A 538 -15.95 -9.89 -10.56
C ALA A 538 -14.66 -9.58 -11.35
N ARG A 539 -13.60 -10.40 -11.22
CA ARG A 539 -12.42 -10.31 -12.12
C ARG A 539 -12.54 -11.35 -13.24
N PRO A 540 -12.35 -10.97 -14.52
CA PRO A 540 -12.26 -11.95 -15.60
C PRO A 540 -11.07 -12.87 -15.34
N ALA A 541 -11.34 -14.18 -15.26
CA ALA A 541 -10.32 -15.19 -15.08
C ALA A 541 -9.32 -15.14 -16.25
N ILE A 542 -8.02 -15.02 -15.95
CA ILE A 542 -6.98 -15.24 -16.95
C ILE A 542 -7.03 -16.72 -17.31
N ARG A 543 -7.51 -17.01 -18.52
CA ARG A 543 -7.63 -18.36 -19.07
C ARG A 543 -6.72 -18.48 -20.27
N SER A 544 -5.71 -19.34 -20.17
CA SER A 544 -5.05 -19.92 -21.34
C SER A 544 -5.56 -21.36 -21.52
N ALA A 545 -5.11 -22.05 -22.56
CA ALA A 545 -5.46 -23.46 -22.77
C ALA A 545 -4.91 -24.40 -21.67
N THR A 546 -3.82 -23.99 -21.00
CA THR A 546 -3.05 -24.84 -20.06
C THR A 546 -3.08 -24.33 -18.62
N THR A 547 -3.27 -23.02 -18.42
CA THR A 547 -3.27 -22.37 -17.10
C THR A 547 -4.58 -21.65 -16.82
N SER A 548 -5.09 -21.82 -15.60
CA SER A 548 -6.26 -21.10 -15.09
C SER A 548 -5.94 -20.42 -13.77
N SER A 549 -6.51 -19.23 -13.57
CA SER A 549 -6.51 -18.57 -12.27
C SER A 549 -7.22 -19.42 -11.22
N ILE A 550 -6.68 -19.46 -10.00
CA ILE A 550 -7.30 -20.20 -8.88
C ILE A 550 -8.73 -19.69 -8.67
N TYR A 551 -9.68 -20.63 -8.66
CA TYR A 551 -11.12 -20.38 -8.55
C TYR A 551 -11.75 -21.06 -7.33
N TRP A 552 -11.19 -22.18 -6.87
CA TRP A 552 -11.57 -22.82 -5.61
C TRP A 552 -10.36 -22.91 -4.69
N ILE A 553 -10.59 -22.80 -3.39
CA ILE A 553 -9.60 -23.15 -2.35
C ILE A 553 -10.25 -24.18 -1.43
N HIS A 554 -9.57 -25.31 -1.23
CA HIS A 554 -9.94 -26.37 -0.30
C HIS A 554 -8.87 -26.46 0.78
N GLN A 555 -9.21 -26.03 1.98
CA GLN A 555 -8.31 -26.02 3.13
C GLN A 555 -8.62 -27.18 4.06
N THR A 556 -7.65 -28.05 4.28
CA THR A 556 -7.69 -29.16 5.25
C THR A 556 -6.93 -28.75 6.51
N ARG A 557 -7.58 -28.82 7.68
CA ARG A 557 -6.95 -28.64 8.99
C ARG A 557 -6.59 -30.02 9.57
N LEU A 558 -5.30 -30.24 9.83
CA LEU A 558 -4.71 -31.46 10.36
C LEU A 558 -4.08 -31.23 11.74
N ASP A 559 -4.00 -32.29 12.53
CA ASP A 559 -3.49 -32.23 13.91
C ASP A 559 -1.95 -32.25 13.98
N SER A 560 -1.28 -32.77 12.95
CA SER A 560 0.19 -32.89 12.92
C SER A 560 0.79 -32.51 11.58
N GLU A 561 1.96 -31.86 11.63
CA GLU A 561 2.77 -31.48 10.47
C GLU A 561 3.19 -32.70 9.64
N ALA A 562 3.51 -33.82 10.27
CA ALA A 562 3.87 -35.05 9.58
C ALA A 562 2.74 -35.56 8.67
N GLU A 563 1.47 -35.32 9.03
CA GLU A 563 0.33 -35.65 8.19
C GLU A 563 0.19 -34.72 7.00
N GLY A 564 0.49 -33.43 7.17
CA GLY A 564 0.47 -32.49 6.05
C GLY A 564 1.62 -32.67 5.07
N VAL A 565 2.80 -33.03 5.58
CA VAL A 565 3.94 -33.46 4.75
C VAL A 565 3.57 -34.72 3.96
N ARG A 566 2.83 -35.67 4.58
CA ARG A 566 2.31 -36.87 3.91
C ARG A 566 1.30 -36.50 2.82
N GLU A 567 0.32 -35.64 3.07
CA GLU A 567 -0.68 -35.23 2.07
C GLU A 567 -0.04 -34.48 0.88
N LEU A 568 0.94 -33.60 1.16
CA LEU A 568 1.70 -32.92 0.11
C LEU A 568 2.50 -33.91 -0.74
N LEU A 569 3.23 -34.85 -0.13
CA LEU A 569 3.99 -35.88 -0.84
C LEU A 569 3.12 -36.86 -1.64
N GLN A 570 1.88 -37.09 -1.21
CA GLN A 570 0.87 -37.89 -1.92
C GLN A 570 0.20 -37.11 -3.07
N GLY A 571 0.38 -35.79 -3.14
CA GLY A 571 -0.29 -34.92 -4.11
C GLY A 571 -1.75 -34.66 -3.77
N GLU A 572 -2.14 -34.83 -2.50
CA GLU A 572 -3.44 -34.45 -1.96
C GLU A 572 -3.52 -32.96 -1.59
N ALA A 573 -2.36 -32.37 -1.27
CA ALA A 573 -2.17 -30.93 -1.14
C ALA A 573 -1.38 -30.37 -2.34
N ASP A 574 -1.63 -29.10 -2.67
CA ASP A 574 -0.85 -28.32 -3.64
C ASP A 574 -0.03 -27.21 -2.96
N PHE A 575 -0.40 -26.79 -1.75
CA PHE A 575 0.25 -25.73 -0.98
C PHE A 575 0.27 -26.04 0.52
N PHE A 576 1.44 -25.87 1.15
CA PHE A 576 1.62 -25.92 2.60
C PHE A 576 2.17 -24.54 3.03
N PRO A 577 1.39 -23.73 3.80
CA PRO A 577 1.77 -22.38 4.22
C PRO A 577 3.13 -22.30 4.91
N VAL A 578 3.37 -23.08 5.96
CA VAL A 578 4.64 -23.01 6.69
C VAL A 578 5.09 -24.38 7.15
N ILE A 579 6.34 -24.73 6.83
CA ILE A 579 6.92 -26.03 7.13
C ILE A 579 8.16 -25.93 8.05
N ASP A 580 8.50 -27.02 8.72
CA ASP A 580 9.71 -27.21 9.51
C ASP A 580 10.97 -26.96 8.65
N PRO A 581 11.96 -26.20 9.16
CA PRO A 581 13.28 -26.06 8.55
C PRO A 581 13.94 -27.37 8.09
N GLN A 582 13.67 -28.50 8.76
CA GLN A 582 14.22 -29.81 8.42
C GLN A 582 13.62 -30.37 7.12
N ASP A 583 12.29 -30.36 6.99
CA ASP A 583 11.63 -30.80 5.76
C ASP A 583 11.76 -29.78 4.61
N THR A 584 12.03 -28.50 4.89
CA THR A 584 12.29 -27.47 3.86
C THR A 584 13.41 -27.91 2.91
N VAL A 585 14.52 -28.44 3.44
CA VAL A 585 15.64 -28.99 2.64
C VAL A 585 15.18 -30.15 1.76
N ARG A 586 14.34 -31.02 2.30
CA ARG A 586 13.82 -32.20 1.61
C ARG A 586 12.95 -31.81 0.41
N PHE A 587 12.09 -30.81 0.58
CA PHE A 587 11.25 -30.29 -0.51
C PHE A 587 12.03 -29.46 -1.54
N GLN A 588 13.14 -28.81 -1.16
CA GLN A 588 14.06 -28.21 -2.13
C GLN A 588 14.78 -29.24 -3.02
N LYS A 589 15.00 -30.46 -2.52
CA LYS A 589 15.61 -31.58 -3.26
C LYS A 589 14.57 -32.35 -4.12
N ASP A 590 13.28 -32.27 -3.83
CA ASP A 590 12.22 -32.97 -4.58
C ASP A 590 11.75 -32.16 -5.80
N SER A 591 11.93 -32.72 -7.00
CA SER A 591 11.62 -32.07 -8.27
C SER A 591 10.13 -31.80 -8.50
N ARG A 592 9.23 -32.35 -7.68
CA ARG A 592 7.77 -32.11 -7.76
C ARG A 592 7.32 -30.80 -7.11
N PHE A 593 8.18 -30.22 -6.27
CA PHE A 593 7.86 -29.05 -5.47
C PHE A 593 8.86 -27.92 -5.73
N PHE A 594 8.59 -26.79 -5.08
CA PHE A 594 9.54 -25.72 -4.82
C PHE A 594 9.15 -25.05 -3.49
N THR A 595 10.12 -24.39 -2.85
CA THR A 595 9.90 -23.68 -1.58
C THR A 595 10.02 -22.19 -1.80
N ILE A 596 9.11 -21.40 -1.23
CA ILE A 596 9.18 -19.93 -1.26
C ILE A 596 9.50 -19.44 0.16
N PRO A 597 10.60 -18.69 0.38
CA PRO A 597 10.88 -18.09 1.68
C PRO A 597 9.86 -17.00 2.02
N TYR A 598 9.56 -16.83 3.30
CA TYR A 598 8.87 -15.63 3.76
C TYR A 598 9.83 -14.44 3.81
N ALA A 599 9.35 -13.27 3.39
CA ALA A 599 10.13 -12.03 3.36
C ALA A 599 10.63 -11.62 4.75
N THR A 600 9.82 -11.86 5.78
CA THR A 600 10.18 -11.58 7.17
C THR A 600 10.38 -12.91 7.92
N PRO A 601 11.57 -13.18 8.48
CA PRO A 601 11.78 -14.36 9.31
C PRO A 601 11.02 -14.23 10.64
N SER A 602 10.45 -15.34 11.10
CA SER A 602 9.89 -15.44 12.45
C SER A 602 10.98 -15.37 13.52
N MET A 603 10.60 -14.87 14.70
CA MET A 603 11.48 -14.79 15.86
C MET A 603 10.91 -15.63 17.01
N ILE A 604 11.64 -16.62 17.52
CA ILE A 604 11.29 -17.28 18.78
C ILE A 604 11.88 -16.46 19.92
N THR A 605 11.00 -16.02 20.82
CA THR A 605 11.29 -15.18 21.99
C THR A 605 10.88 -15.91 23.26
N LEU A 606 11.75 -15.94 24.27
CA LEU A 606 11.38 -16.35 25.62
C LEU A 606 10.87 -15.12 26.39
N ARG A 607 9.66 -15.17 26.95
CA ARG A 607 9.06 -14.05 27.70
C ARG A 607 8.70 -14.46 29.12
N PHE A 608 9.04 -13.60 30.08
CA PHE A 608 8.69 -13.75 31.48
C PHE A 608 7.35 -13.07 31.79
N SER A 609 6.51 -13.68 32.64
CA SER A 609 5.31 -13.01 33.14
C SER A 609 5.69 -11.88 34.11
N PRO A 610 5.30 -10.61 33.85
CA PRO A 610 5.62 -9.49 34.75
C PRO A 610 4.84 -9.55 36.07
N ARG A 611 3.76 -10.35 36.14
CA ARG A 611 2.98 -10.59 37.36
C ARG A 611 3.56 -11.69 38.25
N SER A 612 4.43 -12.57 37.72
CA SER A 612 5.05 -13.65 38.50
C SER A 612 6.19 -13.11 39.40
N PRO A 613 6.27 -13.53 40.67
CA PRO A 613 7.40 -13.20 41.55
C PRO A 613 8.76 -13.70 40.99
N LEU A 614 8.79 -14.90 40.39
CA LEU A 614 9.99 -15.39 39.69
C LEU A 614 10.26 -14.61 38.40
N GLY A 615 9.21 -14.27 37.64
CA GLY A 615 9.33 -13.40 36.47
C GLY A 615 9.90 -12.02 36.81
N GLN A 616 9.58 -11.45 37.97
CA GLN A 616 10.12 -10.18 38.47
C GLN A 616 11.57 -10.26 38.95
N CYS A 617 12.07 -11.45 39.26
CA CYS A 617 13.43 -11.68 39.76
C CYS A 617 14.51 -11.42 38.68
N GLU A 618 15.04 -10.20 38.60
CA GLU A 618 16.05 -9.81 37.59
C GLU A 618 17.28 -10.75 37.53
N PRO A 619 17.90 -11.18 38.65
CA PRO A 619 19.00 -12.14 38.60
C PRO A 619 18.59 -13.49 37.99
N LEU A 620 17.34 -13.94 38.18
CA LEU A 620 16.85 -15.17 37.55
C LEU A 620 16.72 -14.99 36.04
N ARG A 621 16.18 -13.86 35.57
CA ARG A 621 16.09 -13.55 34.14
C ARG A 621 17.47 -13.49 33.48
N GLN A 622 18.46 -12.89 34.14
CA GLN A 622 19.84 -12.84 33.66
C GLN A 622 20.55 -14.20 33.71
N ALA A 623 20.35 -15.00 34.77
CA ALA A 623 20.85 -16.37 34.83
C ALA A 623 20.32 -17.22 33.67
N ILE A 624 19.04 -17.09 33.35
CA ILE A 624 18.41 -17.79 32.21
C ILE A 624 18.96 -17.26 30.88
N ASN A 625 19.15 -15.94 30.73
CA ASN A 625 19.72 -15.36 29.50
C ASN A 625 21.12 -15.92 29.17
N LEU A 626 21.98 -16.05 30.18
CA LEU A 626 23.36 -16.52 30.05
C LEU A 626 23.47 -18.05 29.91
N CYS A 627 22.50 -18.82 30.41
CA CYS A 627 22.50 -20.28 30.24
C CYS A 627 21.87 -20.75 28.92
N LEU A 628 21.27 -19.87 28.13
CA LEU A 628 20.72 -20.20 26.82
C LEU A 628 21.82 -20.39 25.75
N ASP A 629 22.21 -21.64 25.51
CA ASP A 629 23.03 -22.02 24.34
C ASP A 629 22.21 -21.93 23.05
N ARG A 630 22.02 -20.70 22.56
CA ARG A 630 21.27 -20.37 21.34
C ARG A 630 21.85 -21.03 20.09
N LYS A 631 23.18 -21.25 20.05
CA LYS A 631 23.86 -21.90 18.92
C LYS A 631 23.44 -23.36 18.83
N LYS A 632 23.51 -24.09 19.95
CA LYS A 632 23.04 -25.48 20.01
C LYS A 632 21.54 -25.60 19.83
N MET A 633 20.75 -24.66 20.33
CA MET A 633 19.30 -24.65 20.06
C MET A 633 19.02 -24.49 18.56
N ALA A 634 19.74 -23.60 17.88
CA ALA A 634 19.62 -23.43 16.44
C ALA A 634 19.95 -24.72 15.68
N GLU A 635 21.03 -25.42 16.06
CA GLU A 635 21.40 -26.71 15.45
C GLU A 635 20.38 -27.82 15.70
N VAL A 636 19.84 -27.94 16.92
CA VAL A 636 18.80 -28.93 17.26
C VAL A 636 17.50 -28.66 16.50
N VAL A 637 17.12 -27.40 16.31
CA VAL A 637 15.92 -27.03 15.54
C VAL A 637 16.15 -27.21 14.04
N ALA A 638 17.30 -26.76 13.51
CA ALA A 638 17.70 -26.88 12.10
C ALA A 638 17.90 -28.33 11.61
N GLY A 639 18.23 -29.25 12.51
CA GLY A 639 18.73 -30.57 12.11
C GLY A 639 20.08 -30.50 11.40
N THR A 640 20.42 -31.55 10.66
CA THR A 640 21.72 -31.66 9.97
C THR A 640 21.88 -30.66 8.84
N ASP A 641 20.83 -30.48 8.03
CA ASP A 641 20.88 -29.77 6.76
C ASP A 641 20.25 -28.37 6.82
N GLY A 642 19.34 -28.10 7.76
CA GLY A 642 18.54 -26.86 7.81
C GLY A 642 19.24 -25.63 8.38
N LYS A 643 20.57 -25.65 8.54
CA LYS A 643 21.34 -24.60 9.24
C LYS A 643 21.23 -23.20 8.63
N ASN A 644 20.83 -23.10 7.37
CA ASN A 644 20.61 -21.82 6.69
C ASN A 644 19.28 -21.15 7.10
N PHE A 645 18.30 -21.93 7.55
CA PHE A 645 16.95 -21.46 7.88
C PHE A 645 16.78 -21.06 9.34
N VAL A 646 17.63 -21.57 10.24
CA VAL A 646 17.54 -21.29 11.68
C VAL A 646 18.85 -20.69 12.16
N GLN A 647 18.77 -19.51 12.77
CA GLN A 647 19.93 -18.78 13.24
C GLN A 647 19.73 -18.35 14.70
N PRO A 648 20.79 -18.30 15.53
CA PRO A 648 20.72 -17.70 16.86
C PRO A 648 20.26 -16.25 16.78
N ALA A 649 19.27 -15.87 17.59
CA ALA A 649 18.78 -14.50 17.61
C ALA A 649 19.51 -13.66 18.67
N ALA A 650 20.28 -12.66 18.23
CA ALA A 650 20.81 -11.61 19.09
C ALA A 650 19.82 -10.44 19.24
N GLN A 651 19.09 -10.15 18.16
CA GLN A 651 18.23 -8.98 18.03
C GLN A 651 16.74 -9.36 18.06
N PHE A 652 15.88 -8.45 18.54
CA PHE A 652 14.42 -8.58 18.36
C PHE A 652 13.98 -8.13 16.97
N PHE A 653 14.63 -7.08 16.45
CA PHE A 653 14.39 -6.55 15.12
C PHE A 653 15.20 -7.36 14.10
N GLY A 654 14.55 -7.85 13.05
CA GLY A 654 15.25 -8.59 12.00
C GLY A 654 16.16 -7.68 11.16
N GLN A 655 17.30 -8.20 10.68
CA GLN A 655 18.19 -7.55 9.70
C GLN A 655 17.49 -7.06 8.41
N SER A 656 16.27 -7.55 8.16
CA SER A 656 15.41 -7.17 7.04
C SER A 656 14.68 -5.84 7.24
N ALA A 657 14.62 -5.34 8.47
CA ALA A 657 14.16 -3.99 8.75
C ALA A 657 15.19 -2.99 8.20
N ALA A 658 14.74 -1.95 7.50
CA ALA A 658 15.59 -0.87 6.95
C ALA A 658 16.27 0.02 8.03
N ARG A 659 16.40 -0.49 9.25
CA ARG A 659 16.88 0.17 10.48
C ARG A 659 17.72 -0.76 11.37
N SER A 660 17.96 -2.01 10.98
CA SER A 660 18.85 -2.91 11.74
C SER A 660 20.29 -2.39 11.64
N ASN A 661 20.75 -1.73 12.70
CA ASN A 661 22.06 -1.10 12.70
C ASN A 661 23.12 -2.12 13.17
N SER A 662 24.11 -2.40 12.33
CA SER A 662 25.24 -3.28 12.67
C SER A 662 26.04 -2.76 13.88
N LEU A 663 25.91 -1.47 14.21
CA LEU A 663 26.62 -0.80 15.30
C LEU A 663 26.25 -1.27 16.73
N LEU A 664 25.07 -1.86 16.97
CA LEU A 664 24.80 -2.52 18.27
C LEU A 664 25.54 -3.86 18.43
N GLY A 665 26.21 -4.33 17.37
CA GLY A 665 26.86 -5.62 17.29
C GLY A 665 25.87 -6.77 17.19
N GLU A 666 26.28 -7.81 16.47
CA GLU A 666 25.68 -9.15 16.57
C GLU A 666 26.22 -9.90 17.80
N GLN A 667 26.50 -9.16 18.89
CA GLN A 667 26.90 -9.73 20.17
C GLN A 667 25.69 -10.40 20.81
N LEU A 668 25.44 -11.63 20.35
CA LEU A 668 24.73 -12.67 21.09
C LEU A 668 25.29 -12.67 22.52
N SER A 669 24.42 -12.66 23.54
CA SER A 669 24.84 -12.95 24.90
C SER A 669 25.58 -14.29 24.90
N GLU A 670 26.86 -14.28 25.27
CA GLU A 670 27.68 -15.48 25.25
C GLU A 670 27.12 -16.49 26.25
N PHE A 671 27.18 -17.77 25.87
CA PHE A 671 26.75 -18.85 26.74
C PHE A 671 27.77 -19.03 27.86
N ASP A 672 27.46 -18.47 29.04
CA ASP A 672 28.30 -18.53 30.23
C ASP A 672 27.51 -19.19 31.39
N PRO A 673 27.61 -20.53 31.53
CA PRO A 673 26.94 -21.24 32.61
C PRO A 673 27.55 -20.95 34.00
N LEU A 674 28.77 -20.42 34.09
CA LEU A 674 29.40 -20.08 35.37
C LEU A 674 28.83 -18.77 35.92
N THR A 675 28.77 -17.73 35.09
CA THR A 675 28.11 -16.46 35.46
C THR A 675 26.60 -16.64 35.60
N ALA A 676 25.97 -17.53 34.83
CA ALA A 676 24.58 -17.92 35.07
C ALA A 676 24.38 -18.50 36.49
N ALA A 677 25.30 -19.35 36.96
CA ALA A 677 25.21 -19.96 38.29
C ALA A 677 25.39 -18.94 39.44
N THR A 678 26.20 -17.89 39.27
CA THR A 678 26.35 -16.83 40.30
C THR A 678 25.10 -15.95 40.37
N PHE A 679 24.53 -15.55 39.23
CA PHE A 679 23.23 -14.88 39.19
C PHE A 679 22.11 -15.74 39.79
N LEU A 680 22.18 -17.06 39.65
CA LEU A 680 21.21 -17.98 40.24
C LEU A 680 21.32 -18.09 41.77
N GLN A 681 22.52 -17.99 42.34
CA GLN A 681 22.70 -17.88 43.79
C GLN A 681 22.06 -16.58 44.30
N LEU A 682 22.32 -15.46 43.62
CA LEU A 682 21.70 -14.17 43.94
C LEU A 682 20.15 -14.20 43.79
N ALA A 683 19.62 -14.97 42.83
CA ALA A 683 18.18 -15.19 42.69
C ALA A 683 17.59 -15.97 43.87
N LYS A 684 18.27 -17.02 44.34
CA LYS A 684 17.86 -17.81 45.52
C LYS A 684 17.79 -16.96 46.80
N GLU A 685 18.70 -16.01 46.95
CA GLU A 685 18.72 -15.09 48.10
C GLU A 685 17.61 -14.03 48.03
N LYS A 686 17.35 -13.47 46.83
CA LYS A 686 16.40 -12.34 46.67
C LYS A 686 14.94 -12.77 46.51
N CYS A 687 14.68 -13.98 46.03
CA CYS A 687 13.36 -14.36 45.53
C CYS A 687 12.85 -15.60 46.30
N PRO A 688 12.01 -15.45 47.34
CA PRO A 688 11.65 -16.53 48.27
C PRO A 688 10.87 -17.66 47.59
N GLU A 689 10.24 -17.40 46.45
CA GLU A 689 9.53 -18.39 45.65
C GLU A 689 10.44 -19.26 44.77
N PHE A 690 11.78 -19.10 44.80
CA PHE A 690 12.72 -19.77 43.89
C PHE A 690 12.50 -21.29 43.75
N ASN A 691 12.06 -21.95 44.82
CA ASN A 691 11.84 -23.39 44.85
C ASN A 691 10.56 -23.86 44.12
N ARG A 692 9.69 -22.94 43.67
CA ARG A 692 8.52 -23.28 42.84
C ARG A 692 8.97 -23.57 41.40
N PRO A 693 8.39 -24.57 40.71
CA PRO A 693 8.75 -24.86 39.33
C PRO A 693 8.33 -23.73 38.39
N LEU A 694 9.14 -23.50 37.36
CA LEU A 694 8.79 -22.62 36.24
C LEU A 694 7.83 -23.36 35.31
N ARG A 695 6.69 -22.72 35.03
CA ARG A 695 5.61 -23.28 34.22
C ARG A 695 5.73 -22.84 32.78
N PHE A 696 5.62 -23.81 31.88
CA PHE A 696 5.63 -23.60 30.44
C PHE A 696 4.31 -24.06 29.82
N GLU A 697 3.81 -23.27 28.87
CA GLU A 697 2.72 -23.65 27.98
C GLU A 697 3.13 -24.86 27.11
N ARG A 698 2.19 -25.78 26.83
CA ARG A 698 2.46 -26.93 25.96
C ARG A 698 2.85 -26.41 24.56
N PRO A 699 4.02 -26.77 24.02
CA PRO A 699 4.45 -26.28 22.71
C PRO A 699 3.58 -26.89 21.60
N ALA A 700 2.89 -26.04 20.85
CA ALA A 700 1.97 -26.46 19.79
C ALA A 700 2.66 -26.97 18.51
N SER A 701 3.93 -26.60 18.27
CA SER A 701 4.71 -27.08 17.12
C SER A 701 5.92 -27.91 17.54
N ASP A 702 6.36 -28.82 16.68
CA ASP A 702 7.56 -29.63 16.92
C ASP A 702 8.83 -28.77 17.05
N VAL A 703 8.91 -27.65 16.31
CA VAL A 703 9.96 -26.63 16.48
C VAL A 703 10.00 -26.10 17.91
N PHE A 704 8.85 -25.70 18.46
CA PHE A 704 8.78 -25.25 19.85
C PHE A 704 9.08 -26.37 20.84
N ARG A 705 8.63 -27.60 20.56
CA ARG A 705 8.88 -28.76 21.40
C ARG A 705 10.38 -29.05 21.53
N ARG A 706 11.13 -29.01 20.42
CA ARG A 706 12.60 -29.13 20.41
C ARG A 706 13.28 -27.99 21.20
N CYS A 707 12.83 -26.75 21.06
CA CYS A 707 13.32 -25.62 21.88
C CYS A 707 13.05 -25.83 23.38
N HIS A 708 11.82 -26.22 23.72
CA HIS A 708 11.34 -26.41 25.08
C HIS A 708 12.06 -27.57 25.78
N GLU A 709 12.16 -28.75 25.15
CA GLU A 709 12.93 -29.89 25.66
C GLU A 709 14.38 -29.49 25.97
N MET A 710 15.03 -28.70 25.11
CA MET A 710 16.40 -28.23 25.36
C MET A 710 16.47 -27.20 26.50
N LEU A 711 15.49 -26.30 26.61
CA LEU A 711 15.37 -25.33 27.69
C LEU A 711 15.17 -26.01 29.04
N THR A 712 14.16 -26.89 29.17
CA THR A 712 13.91 -27.74 30.34
C THR A 712 15.16 -28.49 30.78
N ASN A 713 15.86 -29.16 29.84
CA ASN A 713 17.10 -29.88 30.15
C ASN A 713 18.22 -28.95 30.65
N THR A 714 18.24 -27.69 30.24
CA THR A 714 19.25 -26.70 30.65
C THR A 714 18.93 -26.13 32.03
N LEU A 715 17.67 -25.77 32.28
CA LEU A 715 17.17 -25.27 33.56
C LEU A 715 17.27 -26.33 34.68
N ASN A 716 16.89 -27.57 34.37
CA ASN A 716 17.00 -28.70 35.32
C ASN A 716 18.46 -28.95 35.75
N ARG A 717 19.45 -28.78 34.85
CA ARG A 717 20.89 -28.89 35.17
C ARG A 717 21.39 -27.79 36.11
N LEU A 718 20.74 -26.63 36.10
CA LEU A 718 21.00 -25.53 37.03
C LEU A 718 20.25 -25.69 38.37
N GLY A 719 19.44 -26.74 38.51
CA GLY A 719 18.60 -26.95 39.70
C GLY A 719 17.37 -26.04 39.76
N ILE A 720 16.89 -25.57 38.59
CA ILE A 720 15.61 -24.88 38.45
C ILE A 720 14.59 -25.93 38.02
N ALA A 721 13.57 -26.20 38.84
CA ALA A 721 12.51 -27.14 38.47
C ALA A 721 11.62 -26.54 37.37
N THR A 722 11.10 -27.38 36.49
CA THR A 722 10.23 -26.98 35.37
C THR A 722 9.01 -27.89 35.27
N GLU A 723 7.85 -27.33 34.93
CA GLU A 723 6.55 -28.01 34.83
C GLU A 723 5.90 -27.65 33.48
N ILE A 724 5.49 -28.64 32.70
CA ILE A 724 4.69 -28.42 31.48
C ILE A 724 3.22 -28.43 31.88
N VAL A 725 2.50 -27.39 31.52
CA VAL A 725 1.07 -27.27 31.81
C VAL A 725 0.30 -28.19 30.84
N PRO A 726 -0.49 -29.16 31.35
CA PRO A 726 -1.20 -30.10 30.50
C PRO A 726 -2.36 -29.43 29.74
N GLU A 727 -2.66 -29.95 28.56
CA GLU A 727 -3.63 -29.37 27.61
C GLU A 727 -5.05 -29.38 28.18
N ASP A 728 -5.46 -30.50 28.77
CA ASP A 728 -6.79 -30.72 29.39
C ASP A 728 -7.07 -29.85 30.62
N SER A 729 -6.12 -29.03 31.07
CA SER A 729 -6.30 -28.12 32.21
C SER A 729 -7.32 -27.00 31.96
N GLY A 730 -7.79 -26.85 30.71
CA GLY A 730 -8.57 -25.69 30.25
C GLY A 730 -7.73 -24.41 30.14
N LEU A 731 -6.47 -24.42 30.60
CA LEU A 731 -5.53 -23.30 30.48
C LEU A 731 -4.92 -23.24 29.06
N ALA A 732 -4.88 -24.36 28.32
CA ALA A 732 -4.29 -24.40 26.97
C ALA A 732 -5.25 -23.88 25.88
N ASP A 733 -6.55 -24.17 25.97
CA ASP A 733 -7.56 -23.53 25.10
C ASP A 733 -7.68 -22.01 25.41
N LEU A 734 -7.43 -21.63 26.67
CA LEU A 734 -7.44 -20.24 27.13
C LEU A 734 -6.07 -19.57 26.94
N ARG A 735 -5.64 -19.48 25.66
CA ARG A 735 -4.40 -18.80 25.22
C ARG A 735 -4.15 -17.52 26.02
N TRP A 736 -2.86 -17.24 26.31
CA TRP A 736 -2.32 -16.14 27.15
C TRP A 736 -3.15 -14.82 27.18
N GLU A 737 -3.68 -14.40 26.03
CA GLU A 737 -4.58 -13.26 25.84
C GLU A 737 -5.83 -13.21 26.75
N ARG A 738 -6.41 -14.36 27.09
CA ARG A 738 -7.65 -14.46 27.89
C ARG A 738 -7.39 -14.51 29.39
N GLN A 739 -6.31 -15.16 29.81
CA GLN A 739 -6.11 -15.52 31.21
C GLN A 739 -5.30 -14.52 32.03
N VAL A 740 -4.31 -13.83 31.46
CA VAL A 740 -3.39 -13.02 32.27
C VAL A 740 -4.08 -11.88 33.02
N ILE A 741 -5.16 -11.35 32.44
CA ILE A 741 -5.97 -10.30 33.08
C ILE A 741 -6.84 -10.89 34.20
N SER A 742 -7.40 -12.09 34.02
CA SER A 742 -8.44 -12.69 34.89
C SER A 742 -7.91 -13.64 35.97
N ASN A 743 -6.81 -14.36 35.71
CA ASN A 743 -6.13 -15.25 36.65
C ASN A 743 -4.61 -15.23 36.36
N PRO A 744 -3.80 -14.46 37.10
CA PRO A 744 -2.35 -14.49 36.93
C PRO A 744 -1.81 -15.85 37.35
N LEU A 745 -1.34 -16.64 36.39
CA LEU A 745 -0.67 -17.90 36.69
C LEU A 745 0.74 -17.62 37.24
N ASP A 746 0.96 -18.03 38.49
CA ASP A 746 2.25 -17.96 39.15
C ASP A 746 3.33 -18.68 38.30
N ASN A 747 4.49 -18.02 38.18
CA ASN A 747 5.75 -18.61 37.73
C ASN A 747 5.77 -19.10 36.27
N TRP A 748 5.03 -18.38 35.43
CA TRP A 748 4.88 -18.64 34.00
C TRP A 748 5.98 -18.03 33.12
N ILE A 749 6.50 -18.83 32.18
CA ILE A 749 7.43 -18.43 31.11
C ILE A 749 6.93 -19.00 29.78
N ASN A 750 6.88 -18.17 28.73
CA ASN A 750 6.47 -18.61 27.40
C ASN A 750 7.56 -18.48 26.34
N LEU A 751 7.67 -19.51 25.51
CA LEU A 751 8.29 -19.42 24.19
C LEU A 751 7.23 -18.91 23.21
N ILE A 752 7.31 -17.64 22.85
CA ILE A 752 6.40 -16.97 21.91
C ILE A 752 7.13 -16.85 20.57
N ARG A 753 6.47 -17.29 19.50
CA ARG A 753 6.77 -16.88 18.13
C ARG A 753 5.70 -15.86 17.81
N PRO A 754 6.00 -14.54 17.78
CA PRO A 754 5.04 -13.57 17.28
C PRO A 754 4.69 -14.00 15.86
N ASP A 755 3.40 -14.05 15.54
CA ASP A 755 2.97 -14.34 14.17
C ASP A 755 3.68 -13.36 13.22
N ALA A 756 4.09 -13.88 12.06
CA ALA A 756 5.12 -13.31 11.18
C ALA A 756 5.10 -11.77 11.19
N PRO A 757 6.20 -11.07 11.56
CA PRO A 757 6.12 -9.68 11.97
C PRO A 757 5.44 -8.83 10.89
N GLN A 758 4.19 -8.44 11.18
CA GLN A 758 3.34 -7.75 10.23
C GLN A 758 3.97 -6.41 9.92
N HIS A 759 4.62 -6.36 8.75
CA HIS A 759 4.98 -5.28 7.84
C HIS A 759 5.45 -3.91 8.37
N SER A 760 4.91 -3.42 9.48
CA SER A 760 5.39 -2.26 10.18
C SER A 760 6.54 -2.63 11.16
N ASN A 761 7.75 -2.16 10.87
CA ASN A 761 8.89 -2.25 11.80
C ASN A 761 8.61 -1.54 13.15
N THR A 762 7.55 -0.74 13.20
CA THR A 762 6.97 -0.13 14.39
C THR A 762 6.25 -1.13 15.30
N ARG A 763 5.66 -2.24 14.81
CA ARG A 763 4.96 -3.23 15.64
C ARG A 763 5.86 -4.23 16.36
N SER A 764 7.07 -4.47 15.85
CA SER A 764 7.99 -5.50 16.36
C SER A 764 8.24 -5.47 17.89
N PRO A 765 8.35 -4.31 18.59
CA PRO A 765 8.48 -4.29 20.04
C PRO A 765 7.12 -4.28 20.76
N TRP A 766 6.07 -3.71 20.15
CA TRP A 766 4.75 -3.60 20.78
C TRP A 766 4.04 -4.96 20.87
N ASN A 767 4.09 -5.78 19.82
CA ASN A 767 3.48 -7.12 19.84
C ASN A 767 4.20 -8.09 20.80
N LEU A 768 5.47 -7.83 21.13
CA LEU A 768 6.20 -8.60 22.16
C LEU A 768 5.73 -8.28 23.59
N ILE A 769 5.00 -7.18 23.78
CA ILE A 769 4.79 -6.55 25.09
C ILE A 769 3.31 -6.43 25.44
N HIS A 770 2.45 -6.18 24.45
CA HIS A 770 1.01 -6.31 24.64
C HIS A 770 0.57 -7.77 24.69
N SER A 771 -0.39 -8.04 25.57
CA SER A 771 -1.39 -9.07 25.35
C SER A 771 -2.62 -8.38 24.77
N THR A 772 -2.92 -8.67 23.51
CA THR A 772 -4.28 -8.52 22.99
C THR A 772 -5.25 -9.33 23.87
N THR A 773 -6.49 -8.87 24.03
CA THR A 773 -7.52 -9.61 24.76
C THR A 773 -8.45 -10.36 23.80
N GLU A 774 -9.38 -11.13 24.36
CA GLU A 774 -10.34 -12.00 23.65
C GLU A 774 -11.10 -11.35 22.47
N ASN A 775 -11.27 -10.02 22.50
CA ASN A 775 -11.96 -9.23 21.49
C ASN A 775 -11.00 -8.35 20.65
N GLY A 776 -9.70 -8.67 20.64
CA GLY A 776 -8.66 -7.82 20.04
C GLY A 776 -8.39 -6.52 20.81
N LYS A 777 -9.00 -6.33 21.99
CA LYS A 777 -8.91 -5.06 22.70
C LYS A 777 -7.56 -4.90 23.40
N ILE A 778 -6.79 -3.90 22.98
CA ILE A 778 -5.73 -3.29 23.80
C ILE A 778 -6.42 -2.55 24.95
N ASP A 779 -6.42 -3.14 26.14
CA ASP A 779 -6.87 -2.43 27.34
C ASP A 779 -5.76 -1.49 27.82
N ALA A 780 -6.11 -0.26 28.19
CA ALA A 780 -5.19 0.66 28.87
C ALA A 780 -4.75 0.11 30.24
N SER A 781 -5.49 -0.83 30.83
CA SER A 781 -5.05 -1.60 31.99
C SER A 781 -3.84 -2.50 31.68
N SER A 782 -3.78 -3.12 30.49
CA SER A 782 -2.63 -3.92 30.06
C SER A 782 -1.37 -3.08 29.91
N PHE A 783 -1.50 -1.80 29.55
CA PHE A 783 -0.38 -0.85 29.65
C PHE A 783 0.04 -0.69 31.12
N ALA A 784 -0.89 -0.44 32.04
CA ALA A 784 -0.63 -0.19 33.46
C ALA A 784 0.16 -1.33 34.14
N GLU A 785 -0.06 -2.58 33.75
CA GLU A 785 0.70 -3.76 34.22
C GLU A 785 2.22 -3.63 34.00
N TRP A 786 2.64 -2.98 32.91
CA TRP A 786 4.06 -2.77 32.60
C TRP A 786 4.67 -1.53 33.29
N ASN A 787 4.07 -1.04 34.38
CA ASN A 787 4.68 0.01 35.22
C ASN A 787 6.06 -0.44 35.78
N PHE A 788 6.29 -1.75 35.85
CA PHE A 788 7.50 -2.38 36.37
C PHE A 788 8.68 -2.44 35.38
N ALA A 789 8.48 -2.19 34.07
CA ALA A 789 9.58 -2.13 33.09
C ALA A 789 10.33 -0.77 33.08
N GLY A 790 10.00 0.12 34.02
CA GLY A 790 10.49 1.49 34.07
C GLY A 790 9.71 2.43 33.14
N SER A 791 9.47 3.66 33.61
CA SER A 791 8.80 4.70 32.83
C SER A 791 9.47 4.99 31.48
N ASN A 792 10.80 4.85 31.43
CA ASN A 792 11.61 5.01 30.23
C ASN A 792 11.18 4.08 29.08
N PHE A 793 10.79 2.82 29.37
CA PHE A 793 10.44 1.88 28.31
C PHE A 793 9.20 2.33 27.54
N ARG A 794 8.11 2.64 28.26
CA ARG A 794 6.89 3.17 27.64
C ARG A 794 7.12 4.50 26.94
N TYR A 795 7.94 5.37 27.54
CA TYR A 795 8.30 6.65 26.95
C TYR A 795 8.99 6.44 25.60
N LEU A 796 10.05 5.63 25.53
CA LEU A 796 10.77 5.35 24.29
C LEU A 796 9.91 4.65 23.23
N ALA A 797 9.02 3.73 23.63
CA ALA A 797 8.12 3.07 22.69
C ALA A 797 7.08 4.05 22.10
N ALA A 798 6.51 4.94 22.92
CA ALA A 798 5.60 5.99 22.46
C ALA A 798 6.32 7.10 21.66
N GLU A 799 7.56 7.42 22.02
CA GLU A 799 8.42 8.35 21.28
C GLU A 799 8.79 7.77 19.91
N LEU A 800 9.10 6.47 19.84
CA LEU A 800 9.37 5.73 18.61
C LEU A 800 8.19 5.73 17.64
N GLN A 801 6.95 5.63 18.15
CA GLN A 801 5.73 5.79 17.35
C GLN A 801 5.57 7.21 16.79
N ARG A 802 5.87 8.23 17.61
CA ARG A 802 5.71 9.66 17.25
C ARG A 802 6.83 10.21 16.36
N THR A 803 7.98 9.55 16.29
CA THR A 803 9.20 10.14 15.72
C THR A 803 9.26 10.04 14.20
N THR A 804 9.12 11.20 13.55
CA THR A 804 9.13 11.34 12.08
C THR A 804 10.50 11.15 11.42
N ASN A 805 11.60 11.46 12.12
CA ASN A 805 12.96 11.32 11.59
C ASN A 805 13.44 9.84 11.56
N PRO A 806 13.94 9.30 10.42
CA PRO A 806 14.40 7.89 10.32
C PRO A 806 15.53 7.55 11.28
N GLU A 807 16.50 8.45 11.44
CA GLU A 807 17.64 8.23 12.31
C GLU A 807 17.23 8.23 13.77
N THR A 808 16.43 9.21 14.20
CA THR A 808 15.97 9.30 15.59
C THR A 808 15.12 8.10 15.98
N ALA A 809 14.20 7.66 15.10
CA ALA A 809 13.43 6.44 15.31
C ALA A 809 14.32 5.19 15.33
N THR A 810 15.37 5.13 14.51
CA THR A 810 16.35 4.04 14.58
C THR A 810 17.10 4.05 15.91
N ARG A 811 17.59 5.21 16.37
CA ARG A 811 18.28 5.36 17.67
C ARG A 811 17.38 4.99 18.85
N GLN A 812 16.09 5.38 18.82
CA GLN A 812 15.10 5.00 19.82
C GLN A 812 14.82 3.50 19.81
N ALA A 813 14.65 2.86 18.64
CA ALA A 813 14.45 1.41 18.55
C ALA A 813 15.66 0.62 19.06
N LEU A 814 16.89 1.05 18.74
CA LEU A 814 18.13 0.47 19.27
C LEU A 814 18.23 0.62 20.79
N LYS A 815 17.85 1.79 21.33
CA LYS A 815 17.80 2.01 22.79
C LYS A 815 16.74 1.13 23.48
N LEU A 816 15.55 1.03 22.87
CA LEU A 816 14.45 0.19 23.33
C LEU A 816 14.86 -1.30 23.38
N GLU A 817 15.56 -1.76 22.36
CA GLU A 817 16.15 -3.10 22.30
C GLU A 817 17.23 -3.32 23.37
N TYR A 818 18.14 -2.35 23.54
CA TYR A 818 19.17 -2.39 24.58
C TYR A 818 18.55 -2.50 25.97
N ASP A 819 17.53 -1.69 26.28
CA ASP A 819 16.81 -1.71 27.55
C ASP A 819 16.05 -3.05 27.76
N LEU A 820 15.51 -3.67 26.70
CA LEU A 820 14.91 -5.02 26.78
C LEU A 820 15.94 -6.11 27.07
N ARG A 821 17.14 -6.05 26.48
CA ARG A 821 18.21 -7.01 26.76
C ARG A 821 18.76 -6.85 28.17
N LEU A 822 18.97 -5.60 28.63
CA LEU A 822 19.42 -5.32 30.00
C LEU A 822 18.40 -5.78 31.05
N SER A 823 17.11 -5.57 30.81
CA SER A 823 16.07 -6.00 31.74
C SER A 823 15.74 -7.49 31.65
N ALA A 824 16.10 -8.15 30.54
CA ALA A 824 15.83 -9.55 30.22
C ALA A 824 14.34 -9.96 30.30
N TRP A 825 13.40 -9.00 30.18
CA TRP A 825 11.95 -9.26 30.24
C TRP A 825 11.44 -10.13 29.10
N ALA A 826 12.04 -9.94 27.93
CA ALA A 826 11.98 -10.83 26.79
C ALA A 826 13.41 -11.17 26.39
N LEU A 827 13.63 -12.33 25.79
CA LEU A 827 14.93 -12.79 25.32
C LEU A 827 14.78 -13.34 23.90
N PRO A 828 15.47 -12.76 22.89
CA PRO A 828 15.51 -13.37 21.57
C PRO A 828 16.28 -14.69 21.67
N VAL A 829 15.72 -15.77 21.11
CA VAL A 829 16.30 -17.12 21.19
C VAL A 829 16.76 -17.57 19.82
N LEU A 830 15.83 -17.68 18.86
CA LEU A 830 16.08 -18.12 17.49
C LEU A 830 15.37 -17.23 16.47
N ARG A 831 15.96 -17.14 15.29
CA ARG A 831 15.39 -16.56 14.07
C ARG A 831 15.17 -17.68 13.08
N ILE A 832 13.97 -17.80 12.53
CA ILE A 832 13.59 -18.84 11.58
C ILE A 832 13.10 -18.19 10.29
N THR A 833 13.80 -18.43 9.20
CA THR A 833 13.34 -18.11 7.84
C THR A 833 12.33 -19.17 7.44
N ASP A 834 11.06 -18.92 7.75
CA ASP A 834 9.95 -19.76 7.32
C ASP A 834 9.93 -19.92 5.80
N HIS A 835 9.44 -21.07 5.34
CA HIS A 835 9.20 -21.34 3.92
C HIS A 835 7.81 -21.94 3.75
N ALA A 836 7.14 -21.53 2.68
CA ALA A 836 5.97 -22.24 2.15
C ALA A 836 6.43 -23.28 1.13
N VAL A 837 5.73 -24.40 1.04
CA VAL A 837 5.99 -25.43 0.01
C VAL A 837 4.86 -25.42 -1.02
N CYS A 838 5.23 -25.31 -2.28
CA CYS A 838 4.32 -25.23 -3.43
C CYS A 838 4.54 -26.43 -4.35
N SER A 839 3.46 -27.04 -4.83
CA SER A 839 3.49 -27.94 -5.99
C SER A 839 3.87 -27.16 -7.24
N ARG A 840 4.68 -27.76 -8.14
CA ARG A 840 5.05 -27.14 -9.43
C ARG A 840 3.86 -26.87 -10.38
N LYS A 841 2.69 -27.43 -10.07
CA LYS A 841 1.42 -27.04 -10.70
C LYS A 841 1.11 -25.55 -10.53
N LEU A 842 1.62 -24.91 -9.48
CA LEU A 842 1.42 -23.48 -9.19
C LEU A 842 2.49 -22.62 -9.87
N SER A 843 2.05 -21.51 -10.45
CA SER A 843 2.89 -20.54 -11.15
C SER A 843 2.42 -19.10 -10.90
N ARG A 844 3.28 -18.11 -11.20
CA ARG A 844 3.10 -16.69 -10.85
C ARG A 844 2.94 -16.39 -9.36
N LEU A 845 3.59 -17.17 -8.50
CA LEU A 845 3.79 -16.81 -7.10
C LEU A 845 4.92 -15.78 -6.98
N PRO A 846 4.91 -14.90 -5.96
CA PRO A 846 6.02 -13.99 -5.70
C PRO A 846 7.29 -14.75 -5.28
N ALA A 847 8.45 -14.10 -5.41
CA ALA A 847 9.75 -14.71 -5.07
C ALA A 847 9.98 -14.85 -3.55
N GLU A 848 9.34 -13.99 -2.76
CA GLU A 848 9.22 -14.08 -1.29
C GLU A 848 7.75 -13.88 -0.94
N LEU A 849 7.23 -14.57 0.08
CA LEU A 849 5.87 -14.35 0.58
C LEU A 849 5.86 -13.31 1.70
N SER A 850 5.05 -12.26 1.59
CA SER A 850 4.76 -11.36 2.71
C SER A 850 3.83 -12.03 3.73
N THR A 851 2.80 -12.70 3.23
CA THR A 851 1.81 -13.51 3.97
C THR A 851 1.55 -14.82 3.20
N PRO A 852 0.94 -15.86 3.81
CA PRO A 852 0.73 -17.14 3.13
C PRO A 852 -0.06 -17.12 1.83
N PHE A 853 -0.83 -16.06 1.56
CA PHE A 853 -1.68 -15.93 0.37
C PHE A 853 -1.38 -14.64 -0.41
N ASP A 854 -0.16 -14.13 -0.29
CA ASP A 854 0.30 -12.94 -0.99
C ASP A 854 0.13 -13.06 -2.51
N GLY A 855 -0.67 -12.16 -3.08
CA GLY A 855 -1.00 -12.14 -4.51
C GLY A 855 -1.79 -13.36 -5.01
N ILE A 856 -2.51 -14.10 -4.15
CA ILE A 856 -3.23 -15.33 -4.53
C ILE A 856 -4.20 -15.15 -5.71
N GLU A 857 -4.70 -13.94 -5.94
CA GLU A 857 -5.55 -13.61 -7.07
C GLU A 857 -4.83 -13.60 -8.44
N GLN A 858 -3.49 -13.53 -8.43
CA GLN A 858 -2.58 -13.59 -9.59
C GLN A 858 -1.99 -14.99 -9.83
N TRP A 859 -2.03 -15.88 -8.83
CA TRP A 859 -1.53 -17.25 -8.95
C TRP A 859 -2.32 -18.02 -10.03
N LEU A 860 -1.59 -18.81 -10.81
CA LEU A 860 -2.13 -19.65 -11.87
C LEU A 860 -1.78 -21.12 -11.61
N MET A 861 -2.74 -22.02 -11.83
CA MET A 861 -2.53 -23.45 -11.77
C MET A 861 -2.47 -24.05 -13.19
N ASN A 862 -1.50 -24.94 -13.41
CA ASN A 862 -1.34 -25.72 -14.64
C ASN A 862 -2.26 -26.95 -14.59
N LEU A 863 -3.27 -26.98 -15.45
CA LEU A 863 -4.29 -28.03 -15.49
C LEU A 863 -3.80 -29.30 -16.20
N GLU A 864 -2.76 -29.21 -17.06
CA GLU A 864 -2.22 -30.40 -17.73
C GLU A 864 -1.52 -31.34 -16.74
N GLU A 865 -0.78 -30.79 -15.78
CA GLU A 865 -0.15 -31.55 -14.69
C GLU A 865 -1.15 -32.05 -13.64
N GLU A 866 -2.34 -31.45 -13.55
CA GLU A 866 -3.45 -32.00 -12.75
C GLU A 866 -4.11 -33.21 -13.43
N SER A 867 -4.05 -33.29 -14.77
CA SER A 867 -4.70 -34.34 -15.54
C SER A 867 -3.98 -35.70 -15.51
N ARG A 868 -2.66 -35.70 -15.22
CA ARG A 868 -1.77 -36.87 -15.13
C ARG A 868 -1.86 -37.49 -13.73
#